data_AF-A0A8J6C0T1-F1
#
_entry.id   AF-A0A8J6C0T1-F1
#
_cell.length_a   1.000
_cell.length_b   1.000
_cell.length_c   1.000
_cell.angle_alpha   90.00
_cell.angle_beta   90.00
_cell.angle_gamma   90.00
#
_symmetry.space_group_name_H-M   'P 1'
#
loop_
_entity.id
_entity.type
_entity.pdbx_description
1 polymer ?
#
loop_
_entity_poly.entity_id
_entity_poly.type
_entity_poly.pdbx_seq_one_letter_code
_entity_poly.pdbx_strand_id
1 'polypeptide(L)'
;MVPSCALITVALASAVGSARLSDAAVAPAVSTPFRARAPRASVLLAARGGAADAPAGTGALPLFEAKMRGAGQSEAAVRAFGAQYAKLLRGESGLIREADIEPVATLPHLSDISADGAADGGGGGGAAGAGADAGAALLGQTVVLKLNGGLGTGMGLLGPKSLLKVREAAGADVRADGGGGGDGGAAGGICFLDLIVRQLGALSAGVAGDGGRASGAGPGAAPRPPRFLLLNSGATAVATREYLSVSHGMREGGGWHELMQSMAPKVDAATLEPATAPAGTSAIVAQQLEWYPPGHGDLYSAMAAVPLAASATSGRGEGGADGGGGHGGNGGHGGHGGNGGNGGNGGDGGVGGGGGSGGGEAGVSALDALIADGYRYMFVSNADNLGATLDVTILAHFAVTGSAFMMEVCERTESDKKGGHLAQPRSKGGDGGGSSGEGGEGSEGGHDGGGGCDGGLLLRESAQCSEEDEASFQNIRKHRYFNTNNLWLHLPSLQAELRARGGLLPLPLILNPKTLDPRDKKSGAVLQLETAMGAAISAFGPAARALCVPRSRFSPVKTCADLLALRSDCYVLLGNGAITISPDRVPAGAPPPVIELDGRYKLVDAFETLVPHGAPSLLACERLSVKGAVAFDAGVVFRGRVEVVNRAVETRRLRAGVYEDTTVEL
;
A
#
# COMPACT_ATOMS: atom_id res chain seq x y z
N MET A 1 -18.09 -46.76 0.64
CA MET A 1 -17.78 -47.37 -0.66
C MET A 1 -17.33 -46.27 -1.59
N VAL A 2 -16.04 -46.27 -1.90
CA VAL A 2 -15.34 -45.35 -2.81
C VAL A 2 -15.27 -46.02 -4.18
N PRO A 3 -15.21 -45.25 -5.28
CA PRO A 3 -14.29 -45.63 -6.34
C PRO A 3 -13.33 -44.49 -6.69
N SER A 4 -12.05 -44.86 -6.63
CA SER A 4 -10.88 -44.16 -7.15
C SER A 4 -10.76 -44.35 -8.66
N CYS A 5 -10.05 -43.44 -9.34
CA CYS A 5 -9.21 -43.60 -10.56
C CYS A 5 -9.06 -42.23 -11.26
N ALA A 6 -7.96 -41.81 -11.88
CA ALA A 6 -6.57 -42.22 -11.94
C ALA A 6 -5.80 -41.07 -12.65
N LEU A 7 -4.51 -40.90 -12.33
CA LEU A 7 -3.56 -39.99 -12.97
C LEU A 7 -3.32 -40.35 -14.45
N ILE A 8 -3.15 -39.33 -15.30
CA ILE A 8 -2.56 -39.47 -16.64
C ILE A 8 -1.23 -38.72 -16.67
N THR A 9 -0.15 -39.48 -16.72
CA THR A 9 1.22 -39.04 -17.01
C THR A 9 1.47 -39.27 -18.50
N VAL A 10 1.80 -38.22 -19.25
CA VAL A 10 2.24 -38.36 -20.65
C VAL A 10 3.76 -38.47 -20.69
N ALA A 11 4.24 -39.67 -21.03
CA ALA A 11 5.60 -39.94 -21.43
C ALA A 11 5.76 -39.69 -22.94
N LEU A 12 6.82 -39.01 -23.35
CA LEU A 12 7.27 -38.96 -24.74
C LEU A 12 8.77 -39.22 -24.76
N ALA A 13 9.12 -40.42 -25.23
CA ALA A 13 10.47 -40.86 -25.53
C ALA A 13 10.51 -41.42 -26.95
N SER A 14 11.44 -40.91 -27.74
CA SER A 14 12.13 -41.50 -28.90
C SER A 14 12.95 -40.36 -29.53
N ALA A 15 14.12 -40.49 -30.14
CA ALA A 15 15.22 -41.45 -30.23
C ALA A 15 16.19 -40.83 -31.28
N VAL A 16 17.41 -41.40 -31.44
CA VAL A 16 18.43 -41.10 -32.47
C VAL A 16 19.34 -39.89 -32.12
N GLY A 17 20.67 -39.96 -32.13
CA GLY A 17 21.60 -41.00 -32.55
C GLY A 17 23.04 -40.57 -32.21
N SER A 18 23.91 -41.59 -32.15
CA SER A 18 25.32 -41.53 -31.75
C SER A 18 26.19 -40.74 -32.74
N ALA A 19 27.05 -39.86 -32.22
CA ALA A 19 28.33 -39.50 -32.85
C ALA A 19 29.35 -39.07 -31.78
N ARG A 20 30.43 -39.84 -31.65
CA ARG A 20 31.65 -39.53 -30.87
C ARG A 20 32.60 -38.67 -31.72
N LEU A 21 33.22 -37.66 -31.13
CA LEU A 21 34.52 -37.04 -31.48
C LEU A 21 34.99 -36.29 -30.21
N SER A 22 35.85 -36.88 -29.38
CA SER A 22 37.33 -36.81 -29.34
C SER A 22 37.86 -35.71 -28.41
N ASP A 23 38.75 -36.14 -27.51
CA ASP A 23 39.44 -35.40 -26.44
C ASP A 23 40.10 -34.08 -26.84
N ALA A 24 40.00 -33.07 -25.96
CA ALA A 24 41.05 -32.09 -25.73
C ALA A 24 40.91 -31.40 -24.35
N ALA A 25 41.82 -31.76 -23.45
CA ALA A 25 42.46 -30.96 -22.39
C ALA A 25 41.59 -30.10 -21.43
N VAL A 26 41.56 -30.56 -20.17
CA VAL A 26 41.21 -29.79 -18.96
C VAL A 26 42.42 -28.99 -18.48
N ALA A 27 42.25 -27.69 -18.23
CA ALA A 27 43.04 -26.89 -17.30
C ALA A 27 42.14 -25.85 -16.59
N PRO A 28 42.32 -25.57 -15.29
CA PRO A 28 41.32 -24.88 -14.48
C PRO A 28 41.53 -23.35 -14.51
N ALA A 29 40.51 -22.61 -14.94
CA ALA A 29 40.45 -21.16 -14.76
C ALA A 29 39.52 -20.82 -13.60
N VAL A 30 40.11 -20.26 -12.56
CA VAL A 30 39.46 -19.67 -11.38
C VAL A 30 38.42 -18.65 -11.85
N SER A 31 37.13 -18.92 -11.62
CA SER A 31 36.04 -17.98 -11.91
C SER A 31 35.58 -17.29 -10.64
N THR A 32 35.99 -16.04 -10.48
CA THR A 32 35.31 -15.07 -9.60
C THR A 32 33.95 -14.71 -10.21
N PRO A 33 32.83 -14.71 -9.46
CA PRO A 33 31.53 -14.38 -10.01
C PRO A 33 31.37 -12.86 -10.12
N PHE A 34 31.71 -12.30 -11.28
CA PHE A 34 31.36 -10.92 -11.61
C PHE A 34 29.88 -10.86 -11.98
N ARG A 35 29.05 -10.34 -11.06
CA ARG A 35 27.63 -10.05 -11.29
C ARG A 35 27.49 -8.94 -12.34
N ALA A 36 27.20 -9.29 -13.58
CA ALA A 36 26.73 -8.30 -14.56
C ALA A 36 25.29 -7.88 -14.22
N ARG A 37 25.12 -6.65 -13.73
CA ARG A 37 23.82 -5.98 -13.54
C ARG A 37 23.28 -5.54 -14.92
N ALA A 38 21.97 -5.56 -15.10
CA ALA A 38 21.33 -4.87 -16.22
C ALA A 38 21.68 -3.38 -16.19
N PRO A 39 21.90 -2.71 -17.35
CA PRO A 39 22.28 -1.32 -17.39
C PRO A 39 21.17 -0.43 -16.80
N ARG A 40 21.55 0.57 -16.00
CA ARG A 40 20.64 1.51 -15.33
C ARG A 40 20.12 2.58 -16.30
N ALA A 41 19.02 3.24 -15.95
CA ALA A 41 18.36 4.30 -16.73
C ALA A 41 19.33 5.39 -17.22
N SER A 42 20.30 5.77 -16.38
CA SER A 42 21.33 6.75 -16.72
C SER A 42 22.19 6.32 -17.91
N VAL A 43 22.46 5.02 -18.09
CA VAL A 43 23.24 4.48 -19.21
C VAL A 43 22.39 4.40 -20.49
N LEU A 44 21.11 4.07 -20.37
CA LEU A 44 20.16 4.05 -21.50
C LEU A 44 19.88 5.47 -22.05
N LEU A 45 19.82 6.48 -21.18
CA LEU A 45 19.63 7.88 -21.57
C LEU A 45 20.94 8.55 -22.01
N ALA A 46 22.08 8.26 -21.35
CA ALA A 46 23.39 8.83 -21.70
C ALA A 46 23.98 8.28 -23.02
N ALA A 47 23.53 7.12 -23.49
CA ALA A 47 23.89 6.61 -24.81
C ALA A 47 23.37 7.50 -25.97
N ARG A 48 22.56 8.53 -25.69
CA ARG A 48 22.12 9.58 -26.63
C ARG A 48 22.82 10.93 -26.39
N GLY A 49 24.11 10.92 -26.03
CA GLY A 49 24.93 12.12 -26.12
C GLY A 49 24.88 12.71 -27.54
N GLY A 50 24.27 13.89 -27.70
CA GLY A 50 24.42 14.72 -28.90
C GLY A 50 23.20 14.94 -29.80
N ALA A 51 21.98 15.12 -29.27
CA ALA A 51 20.88 15.68 -30.05
C ALA A 51 20.17 16.80 -29.28
N ALA A 52 20.79 17.99 -29.30
CA ALA A 52 20.24 19.21 -28.70
C ALA A 52 19.16 19.90 -29.57
N ASP A 53 18.73 19.31 -30.68
CA ASP A 53 17.81 19.94 -31.64
C ASP A 53 16.77 18.95 -32.23
N ALA A 54 16.06 18.20 -31.39
CA ALA A 54 14.82 17.56 -31.81
C ALA A 54 13.63 18.45 -31.40
N PRO A 55 12.75 18.89 -32.32
CA PRO A 55 11.58 19.67 -31.94
C PRO A 55 10.70 18.86 -30.99
N ALA A 56 10.04 19.55 -30.05
CA ALA A 56 9.11 18.99 -29.08
C ALA A 56 7.87 18.39 -29.77
N GLY A 57 8.05 17.27 -30.46
CA GLY A 57 6.98 16.47 -31.02
C GLY A 57 6.21 15.82 -29.89
N THR A 58 4.91 15.69 -30.04
CA THR A 58 3.98 15.00 -29.12
C THR A 58 4.31 13.51 -28.87
N GLY A 59 5.46 13.02 -29.38
CA GLY A 59 5.93 11.65 -29.23
C GLY A 59 4.86 10.62 -29.62
N ALA A 60 5.05 9.39 -29.16
CA ALA A 60 4.04 8.33 -29.23
C ALA A 60 2.84 8.54 -28.28
N LEU A 61 2.64 9.73 -27.68
CA LEU A 61 1.58 9.97 -26.70
C LEU A 61 0.18 9.60 -27.24
N PRO A 62 -0.21 9.95 -28.48
CA PRO A 62 -1.50 9.52 -29.02
C PRO A 62 -1.68 7.99 -29.06
N LEU A 63 -0.60 7.21 -29.23
CA LEU A 63 -0.66 5.74 -29.19
C LEU A 63 -0.92 5.24 -27.78
N PHE A 64 -0.28 5.85 -26.77
CA PHE A 64 -0.53 5.56 -25.37
C PHE A 64 -1.96 5.90 -24.97
N GLU A 65 -2.43 7.10 -25.31
CA GLU A 65 -3.80 7.53 -25.00
C GLU A 65 -4.83 6.61 -25.66
N ALA A 66 -4.65 6.25 -26.93
CA ALA A 66 -5.54 5.31 -27.62
C ALA A 66 -5.53 3.93 -26.95
N LYS A 67 -4.35 3.42 -26.57
CA LYS A 67 -4.21 2.14 -25.87
C LYS A 67 -4.88 2.17 -24.49
N MET A 68 -4.71 3.24 -23.72
CA MET A 68 -5.33 3.44 -22.41
C MET A 68 -6.85 3.56 -22.49
N ARG A 69 -7.37 4.40 -23.40
CA ARG A 69 -8.82 4.55 -23.63
C ARG A 69 -9.44 3.24 -24.13
N GLY A 70 -8.77 2.54 -25.05
CA GLY A 70 -9.20 1.23 -25.55
C GLY A 70 -9.24 0.15 -24.46
N ALA A 71 -8.44 0.28 -23.40
CA ALA A 71 -8.45 -0.57 -22.21
C ALA A 71 -9.38 -0.05 -21.09
N GLY A 72 -10.18 0.98 -21.35
CA GLY A 72 -11.14 1.55 -20.38
C GLY A 72 -10.50 2.34 -19.23
N GLN A 73 -9.25 2.81 -19.37
CA GLN A 73 -8.63 3.68 -18.36
C GLN A 73 -9.33 5.05 -18.33
N SER A 74 -9.45 5.63 -17.14
CA SER A 74 -10.10 6.93 -16.96
C SER A 74 -9.30 8.07 -17.59
N GLU A 75 -9.97 9.16 -17.99
CA GLU A 75 -9.27 10.33 -18.53
C GLU A 75 -8.30 10.97 -17.50
N ALA A 76 -8.55 10.84 -16.19
CA ALA A 76 -7.58 11.29 -15.19
C ALA A 76 -6.30 10.44 -15.20
N ALA A 77 -6.42 9.12 -15.38
CA ALA A 77 -5.26 8.22 -15.52
C ALA A 77 -4.50 8.50 -16.82
N VAL A 78 -5.21 8.71 -17.94
CA VAL A 78 -4.62 9.08 -19.23
C VAL A 78 -3.83 10.39 -19.11
N ARG A 79 -4.43 11.43 -18.53
CA ARG A 79 -3.76 12.72 -18.28
C ARG A 79 -2.56 12.58 -17.34
N ALA A 80 -2.69 11.78 -16.27
CA ALA A 80 -1.61 11.56 -15.32
C ALA A 80 -0.41 10.88 -15.99
N PHE A 81 -0.65 9.81 -16.76
CA PHE A 81 0.38 9.15 -17.55
C PHE A 81 1.01 10.10 -18.56
N GLY A 82 0.20 10.85 -19.32
CA GLY A 82 0.68 11.82 -20.30
C GLY A 82 1.60 12.88 -19.68
N ALA A 83 1.28 13.36 -18.48
CA ALA A 83 2.13 14.30 -17.74
C ALA A 83 3.49 13.69 -17.37
N GLN A 84 3.53 12.42 -16.93
CA GLN A 84 4.79 11.72 -16.63
C GLN A 84 5.58 11.39 -17.90
N TYR A 85 4.90 11.00 -18.98
CA TYR A 85 5.52 10.74 -20.28
C TYR A 85 6.14 12.01 -20.87
N ALA A 86 5.50 13.17 -20.71
CA ALA A 86 6.08 14.45 -21.10
C ALA A 86 7.37 14.78 -20.33
N LYS A 87 7.47 14.42 -19.04
CA LYS A 87 8.70 14.53 -18.25
C LYS A 87 9.80 13.64 -18.80
N LEU A 88 9.46 12.39 -19.13
CA LEU A 88 10.39 11.45 -19.77
C LEU A 88 10.94 12.01 -21.09
N LEU A 89 10.08 12.57 -21.95
CA LEU A 89 10.50 13.15 -23.24
C LEU A 89 11.42 14.36 -23.08
N ARG A 90 11.30 15.12 -21.98
CA ARG A 90 12.24 16.21 -21.63
C ARG A 90 13.57 15.71 -21.08
N GLY A 91 13.77 14.40 -20.97
CA GLY A 91 14.98 13.80 -20.41
C GLY A 91 15.06 13.90 -18.89
N GLU A 92 13.95 14.13 -18.19
CA GLU A 92 13.94 14.13 -16.73
C GLU A 92 14.28 12.72 -16.22
N SER A 93 15.36 12.62 -15.43
CA SER A 93 15.84 11.33 -14.92
C SER A 93 14.98 10.75 -13.79
N GLY A 94 14.14 11.58 -13.16
CA GLY A 94 13.43 11.26 -11.93
C GLY A 94 14.32 11.19 -10.67
N LEU A 95 15.63 11.41 -10.82
CA LEU A 95 16.58 11.38 -9.71
C LEU A 95 16.54 12.68 -8.91
N ILE A 96 16.65 12.56 -7.59
CA ILE A 96 16.77 13.68 -6.65
C ILE A 96 18.18 13.63 -6.05
N ARG A 97 19.07 14.49 -6.52
CA ARG A 97 20.48 14.48 -6.13
C ARG A 97 20.66 14.96 -4.71
N GLU A 98 21.65 14.42 -4.01
CA GLU A 98 22.01 14.87 -2.66
C GLU A 98 22.41 16.35 -2.62
N ALA A 99 22.97 16.87 -3.71
CA ALA A 99 23.35 18.28 -3.83
C ALA A 99 22.15 19.25 -3.92
N ASP A 100 20.97 18.75 -4.29
CA ASP A 100 19.78 19.58 -4.49
C ASP A 100 18.86 19.60 -3.25
N ILE A 101 19.22 18.85 -2.19
CA ILE A 101 18.42 18.69 -0.98
C ILE A 101 19.20 18.95 0.30
N GLU A 102 18.47 19.19 1.37
CA GLU A 102 18.98 19.32 2.73
C GLU A 102 18.20 18.39 3.67
N PRO A 103 18.85 17.86 4.72
CA PRO A 103 18.17 17.04 5.71
C PRO A 103 17.21 17.89 6.54
N VAL A 104 16.05 17.33 6.88
CA VAL A 104 15.10 17.95 7.82
C VAL A 104 15.71 17.88 9.22
N ALA A 105 15.95 19.03 9.85
CA ALA A 105 16.66 19.12 11.13
C ALA A 105 15.83 18.63 12.32
N THR A 106 14.58 19.09 12.42
CA THR A 106 13.64 18.75 13.50
C THR A 106 12.21 18.68 12.96
N LEU A 107 11.38 17.90 13.64
CA LEU A 107 9.94 17.78 13.40
C LEU A 107 9.22 17.69 14.75
N PRO A 108 7.95 18.13 14.83
CA PRO A 108 7.13 17.85 16.01
C PRO A 108 7.05 16.34 16.22
N HIS A 109 7.10 15.89 17.47
CA HIS A 109 6.91 14.50 17.83
C HIS A 109 5.50 14.27 18.41
N LEU A 110 4.91 13.11 18.16
CA LEU A 110 3.58 12.77 18.66
C LEU A 110 3.50 12.88 20.20
N SER A 111 4.59 12.53 20.90
CA SER A 111 4.66 12.68 22.36
C SER A 111 4.45 14.11 22.84
N ASP A 112 4.91 15.09 22.06
CA ASP A 112 4.89 16.50 22.44
C ASP A 112 3.46 17.02 22.32
N ILE A 113 2.76 16.61 21.26
CA ILE A 113 1.35 16.93 21.03
C ILE A 113 0.44 16.28 22.08
N SER A 114 0.77 15.06 22.52
CA SER A 114 0.04 14.39 23.60
C SER A 114 0.32 15.02 24.97
N ALA A 115 1.42 15.75 25.14
CA ALA A 115 1.82 16.40 26.40
C ALA A 115 1.34 17.86 26.51
N ASP A 116 1.21 18.61 25.41
CA ASP A 116 0.71 19.99 25.41
C ASP A 116 -0.78 20.08 25.78
N GLY A 117 -1.53 18.99 25.63
CA GLY A 117 -2.83 18.81 26.25
C GLY A 117 -2.76 18.55 27.77
N ALA A 118 -1.63 18.76 28.45
CA ALA A 118 -1.50 18.58 29.90
C ALA A 118 -0.88 19.81 30.59
N ALA A 119 -0.56 20.88 29.84
CA ALA A 119 0.23 22.01 30.31
C ALA A 119 -0.54 23.35 30.23
N ASP A 120 -1.78 23.41 30.74
CA ASP A 120 -2.26 24.59 31.45
C ASP A 120 -2.91 24.16 32.77
N GLY A 121 -2.73 24.98 33.81
CA GLY A 121 -2.68 24.53 35.20
C GLY A 121 -4.01 24.16 35.85
N GLY A 122 -3.97 23.10 36.68
CA GLY A 122 -4.84 22.94 37.84
C GLY A 122 -5.65 21.64 37.88
N GLY A 123 -5.09 20.59 38.50
CA GLY A 123 -5.84 19.51 39.16
C GLY A 123 -6.83 18.68 38.34
N GLY A 124 -6.40 17.50 37.89
CA GLY A 124 -7.27 16.34 37.64
C GLY A 124 -7.73 16.11 36.20
N GLY A 125 -7.12 15.13 35.51
CA GLY A 125 -7.77 14.22 34.57
C GLY A 125 -8.44 14.72 33.27
N GLY A 126 -8.42 16.02 32.93
CA GLY A 126 -9.28 16.56 31.86
C GLY A 126 -8.67 16.74 30.45
N ALA A 127 -7.36 16.99 30.32
CA ALA A 127 -6.87 17.68 29.13
C ALA A 127 -6.29 16.75 28.02
N ALA A 128 -5.75 15.58 28.36
CA ALA A 128 -5.52 14.49 27.38
C ALA A 128 -6.85 13.92 26.85
N GLY A 129 -7.93 14.03 27.64
CA GLY A 129 -9.30 13.71 27.25
C GLY A 129 -9.82 14.67 26.19
N ALA A 130 -9.61 15.99 26.36
CA ALA A 130 -10.11 17.00 25.43
C ALA A 130 -9.60 16.84 23.98
N GLY A 131 -8.33 16.47 23.79
CA GLY A 131 -7.78 16.19 22.46
C GLY A 131 -8.35 14.91 21.83
N ALA A 132 -8.53 13.86 22.63
CA ALA A 132 -9.15 12.62 22.19
C ALA A 132 -10.65 12.80 21.87
N ASP A 133 -11.37 13.58 22.67
CA ASP A 133 -12.79 13.92 22.49
C ASP A 133 -12.99 14.76 21.23
N ALA A 134 -12.12 15.75 20.99
CA ALA A 134 -12.12 16.55 19.76
C ALA A 134 -11.87 15.66 18.52
N GLY A 135 -10.92 14.73 18.60
CA GLY A 135 -10.65 13.78 17.52
C GLY A 135 -11.80 12.81 17.30
N ALA A 136 -12.42 12.30 18.36
CA ALA A 136 -13.58 11.41 18.29
C ALA A 136 -14.77 12.08 17.60
N ALA A 137 -15.01 13.38 17.86
CA ALA A 137 -16.05 14.16 17.18
C ALA A 137 -15.83 14.29 15.66
N LEU A 138 -14.59 14.13 15.19
CA LEU A 138 -14.22 14.19 13.76
C LEU A 138 -14.28 12.83 13.06
N LEU A 139 -14.47 11.71 13.77
CA LEU A 139 -14.51 10.37 13.18
C LEU A 139 -15.59 10.23 12.09
N GLY A 140 -16.77 10.82 12.31
CA GLY A 140 -17.85 10.82 11.32
C GLY A 140 -17.59 11.61 10.06
N GLN A 141 -16.57 12.48 10.07
CA GLN A 141 -16.09 13.25 8.93
C GLN A 141 -14.79 12.65 8.35
N THR A 142 -14.37 11.47 8.81
CA THR A 142 -13.09 10.86 8.43
C THR A 142 -13.27 9.63 7.56
N VAL A 143 -12.38 9.50 6.57
CA VAL A 143 -12.23 8.33 5.71
C VAL A 143 -10.95 7.59 6.09
N VAL A 144 -11.01 6.26 6.22
CA VAL A 144 -9.85 5.39 6.33
C VAL A 144 -9.67 4.68 4.99
N LEU A 145 -8.54 4.89 4.32
CA LEU A 145 -8.18 4.23 3.08
C LEU A 145 -6.97 3.33 3.30
N LYS A 146 -7.07 2.05 2.92
CA LYS A 146 -5.92 1.14 2.89
C LYS A 146 -5.49 0.86 1.45
N LEU A 147 -4.19 0.99 1.20
CA LEU A 147 -3.59 0.59 -0.08
C LEU A 147 -3.55 -0.94 -0.16
N ASN A 148 -4.29 -1.50 -1.12
CA ASN A 148 -4.48 -2.94 -1.30
C ASN A 148 -4.27 -3.39 -2.76
N GLY A 149 -3.66 -2.56 -3.61
CA GLY A 149 -3.41 -2.88 -5.01
C GLY A 149 -2.18 -3.76 -5.26
N GLY A 150 -1.26 -3.80 -4.28
CA GLY A 150 0.00 -4.54 -4.39
C GLY A 150 -0.16 -6.05 -4.19
N LEU A 151 0.40 -6.81 -5.12
CA LEU A 151 0.60 -8.26 -4.97
C LEU A 151 1.87 -8.48 -4.15
N GLY A 152 1.84 -9.37 -3.15
CA GLY A 152 3.01 -9.73 -2.35
C GLY A 152 4.04 -10.59 -3.11
N THR A 153 4.34 -10.24 -4.36
CA THR A 153 5.18 -11.01 -5.30
C THR A 153 6.59 -11.25 -4.79
N GLY A 154 7.14 -10.31 -4.01
CA GLY A 154 8.42 -10.48 -3.33
C GLY A 154 8.46 -11.68 -2.39
N MET A 155 7.29 -12.05 -1.85
CA MET A 155 7.05 -13.23 -0.99
C MET A 155 6.35 -14.36 -1.77
N GLY A 156 6.22 -14.28 -3.09
CA GLY A 156 5.62 -15.33 -3.92
C GLY A 156 4.08 -15.39 -3.91
N LEU A 157 3.40 -14.39 -3.37
CA LEU A 157 1.93 -14.39 -3.33
C LEU A 157 1.31 -14.17 -4.71
N LEU A 158 0.24 -14.92 -4.99
CA LEU A 158 -0.57 -14.79 -6.20
C LEU A 158 -1.80 -13.89 -6.03
N GLY A 159 -2.13 -13.54 -4.80
CA GLY A 159 -3.29 -12.72 -4.44
C GLY A 159 -2.93 -11.48 -3.60
N PRO A 160 -3.94 -10.72 -3.14
CA PRO A 160 -3.74 -9.57 -2.26
C PRO A 160 -2.97 -9.96 -1.01
N LYS A 161 -1.93 -9.17 -0.70
CA LYS A 161 -1.13 -9.37 0.51
C LYS A 161 -1.95 -9.21 1.79
N SER A 162 -3.03 -8.43 1.75
CA SER A 162 -3.93 -8.26 2.89
C SER A 162 -4.63 -9.56 3.32
N LEU A 163 -4.72 -10.56 2.43
CA LEU A 163 -5.27 -11.88 2.75
C LEU A 163 -4.21 -12.87 3.24
N LEU A 164 -2.94 -12.45 3.36
CA LEU A 164 -1.90 -13.26 3.99
C LEU A 164 -2.21 -13.45 5.48
N LYS A 165 -2.19 -14.70 5.93
CA LYS A 165 -2.42 -15.06 7.33
C LYS A 165 -1.27 -14.58 8.21
N VAL A 166 -1.61 -13.83 9.24
CA VAL A 166 -0.69 -13.27 10.24
C VAL A 166 -0.83 -13.94 11.60
N ARG A 167 -1.93 -14.65 11.84
CA ARG A 167 -2.11 -15.59 12.97
C ARG A 167 -2.79 -16.85 12.49
N GLU A 168 -2.47 -17.97 13.12
CA GLU A 168 -3.15 -19.24 12.88
C GLU A 168 -4.52 -19.30 13.58
N ALA A 169 -5.38 -20.23 13.17
CA ALA A 169 -6.68 -20.45 13.81
C ALA A 169 -6.47 -20.89 15.27
N ALA A 170 -7.27 -20.34 16.18
CA ALA A 170 -7.04 -20.38 17.62
C ALA A 170 -6.77 -21.79 18.18
N GLY A 171 -5.62 -21.92 18.84
CA GLY A 171 -5.31 -22.89 19.90
C GLY A 171 -4.52 -22.27 21.07
N ALA A 172 -4.12 -21.01 20.96
CA ALA A 172 -3.45 -20.22 22.00
C ALA A 172 -3.74 -18.74 21.68
N ASP A 173 -3.84 -17.87 22.69
CA ASP A 173 -3.85 -16.40 22.57
C ASP A 173 -5.19 -15.66 22.47
N VAL A 174 -6.20 -16.09 23.24
CA VAL A 174 -7.14 -15.10 23.82
C VAL A 174 -6.95 -15.12 25.34
N ARG A 175 -6.24 -14.10 25.87
CA ARG A 175 -6.41 -13.75 27.28
C ARG A 175 -7.86 -13.31 27.40
N ALA A 176 -8.66 -14.11 28.11
CA ALA A 176 -10.06 -13.85 28.34
C ALA A 176 -10.21 -12.62 29.23
N ASP A 177 -10.36 -11.43 28.64
CA ASP A 177 -11.15 -10.37 29.25
C ASP A 177 -12.56 -10.42 28.64
N GLY A 178 -13.56 -10.54 29.52
CA GLY A 178 -14.93 -10.84 29.15
C GLY A 178 -15.57 -9.72 28.33
N GLY A 179 -15.83 -9.99 27.07
CA GLY A 179 -16.61 -9.12 26.17
C GLY A 179 -17.00 -9.88 24.92
N GLY A 180 -18.04 -10.71 25.02
CA GLY A 180 -18.49 -11.59 23.95
C GLY A 180 -18.98 -10.84 22.71
N GLY A 181 -18.30 -11.04 21.59
CA GLY A 181 -18.81 -10.88 20.24
C GLY A 181 -18.30 -12.08 19.43
N GLY A 182 -19.22 -12.94 18.99
CA GLY A 182 -18.90 -14.21 18.32
C GLY A 182 -17.88 -14.01 17.21
N ASP A 183 -16.77 -14.74 17.30
CA ASP A 183 -15.76 -14.69 16.27
C ASP A 183 -16.36 -15.21 14.96
N GLY A 184 -16.34 -14.36 13.92
CA GLY A 184 -16.46 -14.79 12.53
C GLY A 184 -15.15 -15.37 12.03
N GLY A 185 -14.35 -16.01 12.90
CA GLY A 185 -13.10 -16.63 12.53
C GLY A 185 -13.40 -17.83 11.66
N ALA A 186 -13.39 -17.63 10.34
CA ALA A 186 -13.27 -18.75 9.41
C ALA A 186 -12.16 -19.68 9.91
N ALA A 187 -12.39 -20.99 9.84
CA ALA A 187 -11.56 -22.07 10.40
C ALA A 187 -10.09 -22.12 9.89
N GLY A 188 -9.56 -21.05 9.28
CA GLY A 188 -8.27 -20.94 8.63
C GLY A 188 -7.33 -19.83 9.13
N GLY A 189 -7.56 -19.18 10.28
CA GLY A 189 -6.64 -18.17 10.84
C GLY A 189 -6.99 -16.72 10.49
N ILE A 190 -6.21 -15.76 11.00
CA ILE A 190 -6.48 -14.30 10.89
C ILE A 190 -5.51 -13.69 9.87
N CYS A 191 -6.02 -12.95 8.89
CA CYS A 191 -5.25 -12.19 7.92
C CYS A 191 -5.16 -10.68 8.25
N PHE A 192 -4.37 -9.91 7.50
CA PHE A 192 -4.32 -8.44 7.70
C PHE A 192 -5.67 -7.78 7.53
N LEU A 193 -6.48 -8.23 6.56
CA LEU A 193 -7.78 -7.64 6.28
C LEU A 193 -8.76 -7.83 7.44
N ASP A 194 -8.71 -8.99 8.12
CA ASP A 194 -9.49 -9.22 9.35
C ASP A 194 -9.13 -8.22 10.44
N LEU A 195 -7.84 -7.97 10.64
CA LEU A 195 -7.36 -7.02 11.64
C LEU A 195 -7.81 -5.60 11.32
N ILE A 196 -7.74 -5.19 10.06
CA ILE A 196 -8.23 -3.89 9.61
C ILE A 196 -9.73 -3.74 9.89
N VAL A 197 -10.54 -4.75 9.58
CA VAL A 197 -11.99 -4.73 9.84
C VAL A 197 -12.27 -4.65 11.34
N ARG A 198 -11.55 -5.43 12.18
CA ARG A 198 -11.68 -5.38 13.64
C ARG A 198 -11.32 -4.00 14.21
N GLN A 199 -10.25 -3.38 13.72
CA GLN A 199 -9.83 -2.03 14.11
C GLN A 199 -10.89 -0.98 13.79
N LEU A 200 -11.49 -1.05 12.60
CA LEU A 200 -12.59 -0.16 12.20
C LEU A 200 -13.86 -0.40 13.04
N GLY A 201 -14.16 -1.66 13.33
CA GLY A 201 -15.25 -2.05 14.22
C GLY A 201 -15.06 -1.49 15.63
N ALA A 202 -13.85 -1.57 16.19
CA ALA A 202 -13.52 -1.03 17.51
C ALA A 202 -13.65 0.50 17.56
N LEU A 203 -13.20 1.21 16.52
CA LEU A 203 -13.41 2.66 16.39
C LEU A 203 -14.91 3.00 16.36
N SER A 204 -15.71 2.21 15.65
CA SER A 204 -17.16 2.41 15.56
C SER A 204 -17.90 2.09 16.86
N ALA A 205 -17.43 1.09 17.61
CA ALA A 205 -18.02 0.68 18.89
C ALA A 205 -17.70 1.66 20.02
N GLY A 206 -16.47 2.19 20.07
CA GLY A 206 -16.10 3.23 21.05
C GLY A 206 -16.95 4.49 20.91
N VAL A 207 -17.36 4.79 19.67
CA VAL A 207 -18.27 5.88 19.32
C VAL A 207 -19.72 5.62 19.76
N ALA A 208 -20.14 4.36 19.88
CA ALA A 208 -21.50 3.97 20.29
C ALA A 208 -21.64 3.66 21.80
N GLY A 209 -20.55 3.28 22.47
CA GLY A 209 -20.53 2.88 23.88
C GLY A 209 -20.44 4.03 24.89
N ASP A 210 -19.95 5.20 24.47
CA ASP A 210 -19.90 6.39 25.33
C ASP A 210 -21.23 7.17 25.25
N GLY A 211 -22.22 6.69 26.01
CA GLY A 211 -23.54 7.30 26.12
C GLY A 211 -23.55 8.64 26.86
N GLY A 212 -22.86 9.67 26.37
CA GLY A 212 -22.71 10.91 27.14
C GLY A 212 -22.20 12.14 26.38
N ARG A 213 -23.10 12.84 25.69
CA ARG A 213 -23.03 14.29 25.38
C ARG A 213 -21.69 14.81 24.83
N ALA A 214 -21.51 14.72 23.52
CA ALA A 214 -20.71 15.73 22.81
C ALA A 214 -21.40 17.10 22.99
N SER A 215 -20.83 17.96 23.84
CA SER A 215 -21.31 19.32 24.08
C SER A 215 -21.04 20.18 22.84
N GLY A 216 -22.03 20.29 21.94
CA GLY A 216 -21.99 21.26 20.84
C GLY A 216 -22.67 20.83 19.54
N ALA A 217 -22.97 19.54 19.35
CA ALA A 217 -23.75 19.09 18.20
C ALA A 217 -25.25 19.10 18.55
N GLY A 218 -26.08 19.68 17.67
CA GLY A 218 -27.53 19.73 17.84
C GLY A 218 -28.16 18.35 18.11
N PRO A 219 -29.37 18.31 18.69
CA PRO A 219 -29.95 17.07 19.18
C PRO A 219 -30.26 16.11 18.02
N GLY A 220 -29.68 14.90 18.03
CA GLY A 220 -30.33 13.72 17.42
C GLY A 220 -29.54 12.81 16.48
N ALA A 221 -28.27 13.06 16.14
CA ALA A 221 -27.52 12.14 15.28
C ALA A 221 -26.47 11.35 16.09
N ALA A 222 -26.62 10.03 16.14
CA ALA A 222 -25.57 9.15 16.64
C ALA A 222 -24.28 9.39 15.82
N PRO A 223 -23.11 9.48 16.46
CA PRO A 223 -21.88 9.76 15.75
C PRO A 223 -21.59 8.70 14.68
N ARG A 224 -21.39 9.16 13.44
CA ARG A 224 -21.17 8.33 12.25
C ARG A 224 -19.79 7.67 12.36
N PRO A 225 -19.63 6.37 12.05
CA PRO A 225 -18.31 5.75 11.98
C PRO A 225 -17.50 6.29 10.78
N PRO A 226 -16.16 6.16 10.80
CA PRO A 226 -15.34 6.55 9.66
C PRO A 226 -15.70 5.71 8.42
N ARG A 227 -15.61 6.32 7.24
CA ARG A 227 -15.83 5.61 5.97
C ARG A 227 -14.62 4.74 5.64
N PHE A 228 -14.82 3.48 5.28
CA PHE A 228 -13.72 2.61 4.90
C PHE A 228 -13.60 2.44 3.38
N LEU A 229 -12.41 2.71 2.84
CA LEU A 229 -12.06 2.51 1.43
C LEU A 229 -10.87 1.57 1.29
N LEU A 230 -10.87 0.79 0.20
CA LEU A 230 -9.71 0.00 -0.24
C LEU A 230 -9.30 0.44 -1.65
N LEU A 231 -8.04 0.84 -1.81
CA LEU A 231 -7.46 1.05 -3.15
C LEU A 231 -6.99 -0.30 -3.69
N ASN A 232 -7.82 -0.96 -4.47
CA ASN A 232 -7.56 -2.26 -5.08
C ASN A 232 -6.95 -2.10 -6.48
N SER A 233 -6.36 -3.16 -7.01
CA SER A 233 -5.99 -3.28 -8.42
C SER A 233 -6.82 -4.39 -9.07
N GLY A 234 -6.75 -4.52 -10.40
CA GLY A 234 -7.40 -5.63 -11.11
C GLY A 234 -6.95 -7.02 -10.60
N ALA A 235 -5.77 -7.12 -9.98
CA ALA A 235 -5.26 -8.36 -9.42
C ALA A 235 -5.72 -8.65 -7.98
N THR A 236 -6.28 -7.66 -7.26
CA THR A 236 -6.67 -7.80 -5.86
C THR A 236 -8.16 -7.64 -5.60
N ALA A 237 -8.88 -6.95 -6.50
CA ALA A 237 -10.28 -6.59 -6.32
C ALA A 237 -11.23 -7.78 -6.08
N VAL A 238 -11.21 -8.79 -6.96
CA VAL A 238 -12.13 -9.94 -6.88
C VAL A 238 -11.99 -10.68 -5.57
N ALA A 239 -10.76 -11.10 -5.23
CA ALA A 239 -10.47 -11.83 -3.99
C ALA A 239 -10.82 -11.00 -2.74
N THR A 240 -10.60 -9.68 -2.78
CA THR A 240 -10.92 -8.79 -1.66
C THR A 240 -12.44 -8.66 -1.46
N ARG A 241 -13.21 -8.44 -2.54
CA ARG A 241 -14.68 -8.35 -2.48
C ARG A 241 -15.30 -9.65 -1.98
N GLU A 242 -14.87 -10.78 -2.53
CA GLU A 242 -15.35 -12.10 -2.13
C GLU A 242 -15.06 -12.33 -0.65
N TYR A 243 -13.83 -12.06 -0.21
CA TYR A 243 -13.44 -12.26 1.18
C TYR A 243 -14.24 -11.40 2.17
N LEU A 244 -14.41 -10.10 1.88
CA LEU A 244 -15.20 -9.21 2.74
C LEU A 244 -16.68 -9.60 2.78
N SER A 245 -17.24 -10.01 1.65
CA SER A 245 -18.64 -10.46 1.59
C SER A 245 -18.84 -11.77 2.34
N VAL A 246 -17.96 -12.75 2.19
CA VAL A 246 -18.11 -14.10 2.76
C VAL A 246 -17.72 -14.12 4.24
N SER A 247 -16.58 -13.53 4.59
CA SER A 247 -16.02 -13.62 5.95
C SER A 247 -16.58 -12.55 6.90
N HIS A 248 -16.98 -11.38 6.38
CA HIS A 248 -17.43 -10.25 7.20
C HIS A 248 -18.85 -9.78 6.88
N GLY A 249 -19.53 -10.37 5.90
CA GLY A 249 -20.86 -9.91 5.45
C GLY A 249 -20.87 -8.49 4.87
N MET A 250 -19.70 -7.93 4.56
CA MET A 250 -19.54 -6.54 4.13
C MET A 250 -19.67 -6.43 2.61
N ARG A 251 -20.77 -5.84 2.15
CA ARG A 251 -21.00 -5.54 0.72
C ARG A 251 -20.42 -4.18 0.36
N GLU A 252 -19.94 -4.05 -0.87
CA GLU A 252 -19.52 -2.75 -1.41
C GLU A 252 -20.71 -1.76 -1.38
N GLY A 253 -20.48 -0.54 -0.90
CA GLY A 253 -21.54 0.45 -0.63
C GLY A 253 -22.28 0.26 0.71
N GLY A 254 -22.05 -0.87 1.39
CA GLY A 254 -22.69 -1.30 2.64
C GLY A 254 -21.69 -1.58 3.77
N GLY A 255 -20.72 -0.70 3.96
CA GLY A 255 -19.71 -0.79 5.02
C GLY A 255 -18.29 -0.49 4.55
N TRP A 256 -18.06 -0.58 3.23
CA TRP A 256 -16.81 -0.18 2.59
C TRP A 256 -17.04 0.21 1.14
N HIS A 257 -16.08 0.90 0.53
CA HIS A 257 -16.09 1.18 -0.91
C HIS A 257 -14.77 0.81 -1.55
N GLU A 258 -14.84 0.35 -2.80
CA GLU A 258 -13.65 0.14 -3.60
C GLU A 258 -13.23 1.42 -4.31
N LEU A 259 -11.93 1.64 -4.36
CA LEU A 259 -11.30 2.58 -5.27
C LEU A 259 -10.37 1.76 -6.19
N MET A 260 -10.67 1.71 -7.48
CA MET A 260 -9.85 0.94 -8.43
C MET A 260 -8.64 1.75 -8.88
N GLN A 261 -7.45 1.21 -8.65
CA GLN A 261 -6.19 1.73 -9.17
C GLN A 261 -6.15 1.59 -10.70
N SER A 262 -5.63 2.61 -11.37
CA SER A 262 -5.42 2.59 -12.81
C SER A 262 -4.25 1.68 -13.22
N MET A 263 -4.16 1.39 -14.51
CA MET A 263 -3.05 0.68 -15.12
C MET A 263 -2.47 1.53 -16.25
N ALA A 264 -1.14 1.55 -16.33
CA ALA A 264 -0.40 2.25 -17.36
C ALA A 264 0.31 1.24 -18.29
N PRO A 265 0.41 1.54 -19.59
CA PRO A 265 1.21 0.75 -20.53
C PRO A 265 2.70 0.98 -20.29
N LYS A 266 3.49 -0.09 -20.30
CA LYS A 266 4.96 -0.02 -20.28
C LYS A 266 5.44 0.69 -21.55
N VAL A 267 6.49 1.50 -21.40
CA VAL A 267 7.12 2.22 -22.50
C VAL A 267 8.29 1.38 -22.99
N ASP A 268 8.39 1.09 -24.29
CA ASP A 268 9.58 0.45 -24.85
C ASP A 268 10.79 1.39 -24.69
N ALA A 269 11.89 0.90 -24.12
CA ALA A 269 13.01 1.76 -23.76
C ALA A 269 13.80 2.27 -24.99
N ALA A 270 13.68 1.61 -26.14
CA ALA A 270 14.38 1.98 -27.37
C ALA A 270 13.53 2.92 -28.24
N THR A 271 12.24 2.63 -28.39
CA THR A 271 11.35 3.39 -29.28
C THR A 271 10.60 4.51 -28.57
N LEU A 272 10.45 4.43 -27.23
CA LEU A 272 9.55 5.26 -26.43
C LEU A 272 8.07 5.13 -26.83
N GLU A 273 7.69 4.05 -27.52
CA GLU A 273 6.32 3.72 -27.88
C GLU A 273 5.70 2.73 -26.86
N PRO A 274 4.39 2.45 -26.91
CA PRO A 274 3.81 1.40 -26.07
C PRO A 274 4.47 0.05 -26.33
N ALA A 275 5.00 -0.58 -25.28
CA ALA A 275 5.55 -1.92 -25.38
C ALA A 275 4.46 -2.91 -25.81
N THR A 276 4.84 -3.87 -26.66
CA THR A 276 3.94 -4.87 -27.23
C THR A 276 4.48 -6.27 -26.97
N ALA A 277 3.61 -7.18 -26.54
CA ALA A 277 3.95 -8.57 -26.31
C ALA A 277 4.29 -9.29 -27.63
N PRO A 278 5.09 -10.37 -27.58
CA PRO A 278 5.39 -11.16 -28.77
C PRO A 278 4.13 -11.65 -29.49
N ALA A 279 4.20 -11.72 -30.83
CA ALA A 279 3.10 -12.25 -31.63
C ALA A 279 2.70 -13.66 -31.19
N GLY A 280 1.39 -13.95 -31.16
CA GLY A 280 0.85 -15.23 -30.67
C GLY A 280 0.69 -15.33 -29.15
N THR A 281 1.07 -14.30 -28.40
CA THR A 281 0.77 -14.22 -26.95
C THR A 281 -0.73 -14.07 -26.73
N SER A 282 -1.31 -14.87 -25.82
CA SER A 282 -2.73 -14.73 -25.46
C SER A 282 -3.02 -13.33 -24.87
N ALA A 283 -4.24 -12.83 -25.06
CA ALA A 283 -4.62 -11.48 -24.60
C ALA A 283 -4.38 -11.26 -23.10
N ILE A 284 -4.64 -12.27 -22.26
CA ILE A 284 -4.43 -12.20 -20.81
C ILE A 284 -2.94 -12.04 -20.49
N VAL A 285 -2.08 -12.82 -21.13
CA VAL A 285 -0.64 -12.74 -20.92
C VAL A 285 -0.09 -11.43 -21.49
N ALA A 286 -0.57 -11.00 -22.65
CA ALA A 286 -0.19 -9.70 -23.23
C ALA A 286 -0.54 -8.56 -22.28
N GLN A 287 -1.72 -8.58 -21.66
CA GLN A 287 -2.10 -7.58 -20.67
C GLN A 287 -1.16 -7.57 -19.45
N GLN A 288 -0.72 -8.73 -18.96
CA GLN A 288 0.25 -8.81 -17.85
C GLN A 288 1.65 -8.34 -18.23
N LEU A 289 2.06 -8.56 -19.48
CA LEU A 289 3.37 -8.16 -19.99
C LEU A 289 3.43 -6.67 -20.34
N GLU A 290 2.37 -6.11 -20.91
CA GLU A 290 2.39 -4.75 -21.46
C GLU A 290 1.97 -3.68 -20.46
N TRP A 291 1.34 -4.04 -19.33
CA TRP A 291 0.78 -3.08 -18.38
C TRP A 291 1.41 -3.19 -16.99
N TYR A 292 1.31 -2.12 -16.22
CA TYR A 292 1.72 -2.07 -14.82
C TYR A 292 0.89 -1.03 -14.04
N PRO A 293 0.72 -1.21 -12.72
CA PRO A 293 0.15 -0.16 -11.89
C PRO A 293 1.14 1.01 -11.76
N PRO A 294 0.73 2.28 -11.95
CA PRO A 294 1.64 3.44 -12.00
C PRO A 294 2.13 3.93 -10.62
N GLY A 295 2.30 3.01 -9.68
CA GLY A 295 2.65 3.30 -8.28
C GLY A 295 1.46 3.77 -7.45
N HIS A 296 1.66 3.88 -6.14
CA HIS A 296 0.60 4.25 -5.20
C HIS A 296 0.25 5.75 -5.23
N GLY A 297 1.04 6.60 -5.90
CA GLY A 297 0.67 7.99 -6.19
C GLY A 297 -0.57 8.12 -7.08
N ASP A 298 -0.96 7.06 -7.79
CA ASP A 298 -2.21 6.95 -8.54
C ASP A 298 -3.47 7.16 -7.68
N LEU A 299 -3.35 7.04 -6.35
CA LEU A 299 -4.40 7.37 -5.40
C LEU A 299 -5.14 8.67 -5.76
N TYR A 300 -4.41 9.74 -6.07
CA TYR A 300 -5.03 11.05 -6.33
C TYR A 300 -5.80 11.07 -7.66
N SER A 301 -5.27 10.41 -8.69
CA SER A 301 -5.96 10.25 -9.98
C SER A 301 -7.20 9.37 -9.85
N ALA A 302 -7.12 8.29 -9.07
CA ALA A 302 -8.25 7.41 -8.78
C ALA A 302 -9.33 8.17 -8.00
N MET A 303 -8.97 8.92 -6.96
CA MET A 303 -9.90 9.77 -6.20
C MET A 303 -10.62 10.80 -7.07
N ALA A 304 -9.94 11.35 -8.07
CA ALA A 304 -10.48 12.36 -8.98
C ALA A 304 -11.38 11.78 -10.09
N ALA A 305 -11.43 10.46 -10.28
CA ALA A 305 -12.09 9.86 -11.46
C ALA A 305 -13.02 8.68 -11.17
N VAL A 306 -12.72 7.88 -10.16
CA VAL A 306 -13.50 6.66 -9.87
C VAL A 306 -14.73 7.05 -9.07
N PRO A 307 -15.96 6.78 -9.54
CA PRO A 307 -17.16 6.98 -8.74
C PRO A 307 -17.23 5.95 -7.62
N LEU A 308 -17.81 6.32 -6.47
CA LEU A 308 -18.12 5.36 -5.42
C LEU A 308 -19.43 4.64 -5.72
N ALA A 309 -19.50 3.34 -5.40
CA ALA A 309 -20.75 2.60 -5.42
C ALA A 309 -21.80 3.29 -4.54
N ALA A 310 -23.05 3.36 -5.02
CA ALA A 310 -24.15 3.99 -4.28
C ALA A 310 -24.29 3.38 -2.88
N SER A 311 -24.43 4.23 -1.87
CA SER A 311 -24.65 3.74 -0.51
C SER A 311 -26.04 3.12 -0.42
N ALA A 312 -26.13 1.91 0.14
CA ALA A 312 -27.41 1.24 0.38
C ALA A 312 -28.35 1.99 1.36
N THR A 313 -27.90 3.11 1.93
CA THR A 313 -28.64 3.90 2.92
C THR A 313 -29.43 5.08 2.34
N SER A 314 -29.28 5.44 1.06
CA SER A 314 -29.98 6.59 0.46
C SER A 314 -31.40 6.30 -0.07
N GLY A 315 -31.96 5.11 0.18
CA GLY A 315 -33.26 4.69 -0.35
C GLY A 315 -34.48 4.86 0.59
N ARG A 316 -34.35 5.52 1.75
CA ARG A 316 -35.48 5.73 2.67
C ARG A 316 -35.64 7.21 3.02
N GLY A 317 -36.28 7.95 2.12
CA GLY A 317 -36.65 9.32 2.44
C GLY A 317 -37.09 10.13 1.25
N GLU A 318 -38.10 9.67 0.50
CA GLU A 318 -38.97 10.52 -0.31
C GLU A 318 -40.16 9.68 -0.81
N GLY A 319 -41.17 9.55 0.05
CA GLY A 319 -42.48 9.01 -0.29
C GLY A 319 -43.51 10.06 0.09
N GLY A 320 -43.67 11.04 -0.79
CA GLY A 320 -44.67 12.10 -0.67
C GLY A 320 -46.08 11.51 -0.64
N ALA A 321 -46.90 12.08 0.25
CA ALA A 321 -48.32 11.81 0.35
C ALA A 321 -49.07 12.43 -0.83
N ASP A 322 -49.84 11.60 -1.53
CA ASP A 322 -51.10 11.90 -2.24
C ASP A 322 -51.69 10.52 -2.58
N GLY A 323 -52.92 10.12 -2.25
CA GLY A 323 -54.15 10.90 -2.16
C GLY A 323 -55.06 10.49 -3.32
N GLY A 324 -55.91 9.47 -3.16
CA GLY A 324 -57.14 9.33 -3.94
C GLY A 324 -57.38 8.03 -4.72
N GLY A 325 -58.18 7.14 -4.10
CA GLY A 325 -59.41 6.53 -4.65
C GLY A 325 -59.44 5.86 -6.04
N GLY A 326 -59.89 4.60 -6.08
CA GLY A 326 -60.53 4.05 -7.29
C GLY A 326 -60.62 2.52 -7.34
N HIS A 327 -61.85 2.01 -7.38
CA HIS A 327 -62.32 0.63 -7.66
C HIS A 327 -61.51 -0.15 -8.72
N GLY A 328 -61.50 -1.49 -8.80
CA GLY A 328 -62.28 -2.56 -8.19
C GLY A 328 -62.24 -3.81 -9.13
N GLY A 329 -62.17 -5.02 -8.54
CA GLY A 329 -62.45 -6.34 -9.15
C GLY A 329 -61.55 -6.81 -10.32
N ASN A 330 -61.53 -8.07 -10.74
CA ASN A 330 -61.96 -9.37 -10.22
C ASN A 330 -61.37 -10.43 -11.18
N GLY A 331 -61.10 -11.64 -10.68
CA GLY A 331 -60.97 -12.89 -11.46
C GLY A 331 -59.63 -13.09 -12.19
N GLY A 332 -59.09 -14.30 -12.32
CA GLY A 332 -59.62 -15.62 -12.06
C GLY A 332 -58.76 -16.64 -12.81
N HIS A 333 -58.42 -17.72 -12.12
CA HIS A 333 -57.98 -19.05 -12.56
C HIS A 333 -57.55 -19.33 -14.02
N GLY A 334 -56.38 -19.99 -14.11
CA GLY A 334 -56.32 -21.41 -14.51
C GLY A 334 -55.88 -21.71 -15.95
N GLY A 335 -55.15 -22.82 -16.11
CA GLY A 335 -55.12 -23.55 -17.39
C GLY A 335 -53.76 -24.09 -17.81
N HIS A 336 -53.63 -25.41 -17.70
CA HIS A 336 -52.57 -26.27 -18.21
C HIS A 336 -52.26 -26.15 -19.72
N GLY A 337 -51.03 -26.57 -20.06
CA GLY A 337 -50.81 -27.59 -21.08
C GLY A 337 -50.07 -27.14 -22.34
N GLY A 338 -49.03 -27.88 -22.74
CA GLY A 338 -48.46 -27.76 -24.08
C GLY A 338 -47.00 -28.22 -24.19
N ASN A 339 -46.83 -29.52 -24.40
CA ASN A 339 -45.58 -30.19 -24.80
C ASN A 339 -45.22 -29.85 -26.27
N GLY A 340 -43.91 -29.82 -26.60
CA GLY A 340 -43.47 -30.05 -27.97
C GLY A 340 -42.21 -29.33 -28.43
N GLY A 341 -41.15 -30.10 -28.69
CA GLY A 341 -40.36 -29.92 -29.92
C GLY A 341 -38.98 -29.27 -29.82
N ASN A 342 -37.99 -30.11 -29.50
CA ASN A 342 -36.77 -30.34 -30.29
C ASN A 342 -36.06 -29.17 -31.02
N GLY A 343 -34.75 -29.03 -30.74
CA GLY A 343 -33.76 -28.65 -31.75
C GLY A 343 -32.78 -27.56 -31.36
N GLY A 344 -31.49 -27.83 -31.52
CA GLY A 344 -30.50 -26.79 -31.82
C GLY A 344 -29.44 -26.55 -30.74
N ASN A 345 -28.40 -27.37 -30.79
CA ASN A 345 -27.09 -27.06 -30.22
C ASN A 345 -26.50 -25.82 -30.94
N GLY A 346 -26.02 -24.83 -30.19
CA GLY A 346 -25.44 -23.61 -30.73
C GLY A 346 -25.02 -22.68 -29.61
N GLY A 347 -23.85 -22.93 -29.03
CA GLY A 347 -23.20 -21.98 -28.14
C GLY A 347 -22.73 -20.77 -28.94
N ASP A 348 -23.15 -19.59 -28.51
CA ASP A 348 -22.44 -18.36 -28.84
C ASP A 348 -22.53 -17.42 -27.64
N GLY A 349 -21.39 -17.26 -26.97
CA GLY A 349 -21.20 -16.28 -25.90
C GLY A 349 -21.04 -14.90 -26.53
N GLY A 350 -22.17 -14.26 -26.82
CA GLY A 350 -22.21 -12.89 -27.30
C GLY A 350 -21.68 -11.93 -26.23
N VAL A 351 -20.42 -11.50 -26.40
CA VAL A 351 -19.87 -10.31 -25.76
C VAL A 351 -20.62 -9.11 -26.35
N GLY A 352 -21.52 -8.52 -25.57
CA GLY A 352 -22.23 -7.30 -25.91
C GLY A 352 -21.26 -6.11 -25.94
N GLY A 353 -20.67 -5.87 -27.12
CA GLY A 353 -20.00 -4.62 -27.46
C GLY A 353 -21.03 -3.51 -27.65
N GLY A 354 -21.28 -2.73 -26.60
CA GLY A 354 -22.00 -1.47 -26.67
C GLY A 354 -21.04 -0.33 -27.01
N GLY A 355 -20.75 -0.16 -28.30
CA GLY A 355 -20.16 1.08 -28.82
C GLY A 355 -21.20 2.18 -28.79
N GLY A 356 -21.13 3.06 -27.80
CA GLY A 356 -21.90 4.30 -27.72
C GLY A 356 -20.96 5.49 -27.75
N SER A 357 -20.81 6.13 -28.90
CA SER A 357 -20.31 7.51 -28.97
C SER A 357 -21.41 8.44 -28.49
N GLY A 358 -21.17 9.14 -27.39
CA GLY A 358 -22.06 10.18 -26.87
C GLY A 358 -21.57 10.58 -25.49
N GLY A 359 -21.37 11.88 -25.25
CA GLY A 359 -20.88 12.42 -23.99
C GLY A 359 -21.78 12.03 -22.82
N GLY A 360 -21.48 10.90 -22.18
CA GLY A 360 -22.09 10.48 -20.94
C GLY A 360 -21.66 11.43 -19.82
N GLU A 361 -22.63 11.93 -19.07
CA GLU A 361 -22.41 12.72 -17.86
C GLU A 361 -21.30 12.10 -17.03
N ALA A 362 -20.22 12.87 -16.80
CA ALA A 362 -19.13 12.44 -15.94
C ALA A 362 -19.71 12.18 -14.54
N GLY A 363 -19.81 10.90 -14.16
CA GLY A 363 -20.24 10.52 -12.82
C GLY A 363 -19.42 11.25 -11.77
N VAL A 364 -20.06 11.60 -10.65
CA VAL A 364 -19.41 12.31 -9.53
C VAL A 364 -18.22 11.48 -9.03
N SER A 365 -17.03 12.09 -8.99
CA SER A 365 -15.81 11.41 -8.55
C SER A 365 -15.90 10.99 -7.08
N ALA A 366 -15.09 10.01 -6.64
CA ALA A 366 -15.04 9.62 -5.24
C ALA A 366 -14.72 10.79 -4.32
N LEU A 367 -13.79 11.66 -4.72
CA LEU A 367 -13.45 12.85 -3.94
C LEU A 367 -14.64 13.80 -3.80
N ASP A 368 -15.34 14.10 -4.91
CA ASP A 368 -16.50 14.99 -4.90
C ASP A 368 -17.65 14.38 -4.08
N ALA A 369 -17.91 13.08 -4.23
CA ALA A 369 -18.95 12.36 -3.50
C ALA A 369 -18.68 12.34 -1.99
N LEU A 370 -17.44 12.06 -1.57
CA LEU A 370 -17.05 12.08 -0.15
C LEU A 370 -17.21 13.47 0.46
N ILE A 371 -16.80 14.53 -0.24
CA ILE A 371 -16.93 15.90 0.24
C ILE A 371 -18.42 16.30 0.34
N ALA A 372 -19.24 15.93 -0.66
CA ALA A 372 -20.68 16.17 -0.64
C ALA A 372 -21.37 15.46 0.53
N ASP A 373 -20.90 14.26 0.88
CA ASP A 373 -21.35 13.47 2.04
C ASP A 373 -20.84 13.98 3.40
N GLY A 374 -20.12 15.12 3.42
CA GLY A 374 -19.62 15.76 4.63
C GLY A 374 -18.28 15.22 5.15
N TYR A 375 -17.58 14.37 4.39
CA TYR A 375 -16.23 13.93 4.76
C TYR A 375 -15.19 15.02 4.48
N ARG A 376 -14.28 15.21 5.43
CA ARG A 376 -13.28 16.28 5.42
C ARG A 376 -11.86 15.76 5.51
N TYR A 377 -11.66 14.65 6.22
CA TYR A 377 -10.34 14.10 6.49
C TYR A 377 -10.21 12.70 5.91
N MET A 378 -9.02 12.33 5.48
CA MET A 378 -8.70 10.97 5.06
C MET A 378 -7.37 10.54 5.65
N PHE A 379 -7.38 9.39 6.33
CA PHE A 379 -6.21 8.66 6.77
C PHE A 379 -5.90 7.55 5.76
N VAL A 380 -4.72 7.59 5.15
CA VAL A 380 -4.24 6.63 4.15
C VAL A 380 -3.08 5.84 4.71
N SER A 381 -3.08 4.52 4.56
CA SER A 381 -1.91 3.70 4.92
C SER A 381 -1.81 2.40 4.13
N ASN A 382 -0.63 1.77 4.16
CA ASN A 382 -0.44 0.44 3.56
C ASN A 382 -1.29 -0.63 4.30
N ALA A 383 -1.93 -1.55 3.58
CA ALA A 383 -2.66 -2.65 4.21
C ALA A 383 -1.74 -3.63 4.97
N ASP A 384 -0.47 -3.74 4.57
CA ASP A 384 0.52 -4.59 5.23
C ASP A 384 1.25 -3.92 6.40
N ASN A 385 0.92 -2.66 6.74
CA ASN A 385 1.38 -1.99 7.96
C ASN A 385 0.33 -2.11 9.08
N LEU A 386 0.57 -3.02 10.01
CA LEU A 386 -0.36 -3.27 11.13
C LEU A 386 -0.32 -2.20 12.22
N GLY A 387 0.76 -1.43 12.29
CA GLY A 387 0.86 -0.29 13.20
C GLY A 387 0.03 0.91 12.76
N ALA A 388 -0.41 0.94 11.50
CA ALA A 388 -1.16 2.06 10.95
C ALA A 388 -2.66 2.00 11.33
N THR A 389 -2.98 2.33 12.56
CA THR A 389 -4.37 2.52 13.01
C THR A 389 -4.75 3.99 12.93
N LEU A 390 -6.03 4.31 12.69
CA LEU A 390 -6.49 5.70 12.83
C LEU A 390 -6.34 6.11 14.30
N ASP A 391 -5.67 7.23 14.53
CA ASP A 391 -5.43 7.79 15.86
C ASP A 391 -6.18 9.13 16.00
N VAL A 392 -7.07 9.22 16.99
CA VAL A 392 -7.91 10.40 17.21
C VAL A 392 -7.09 11.63 17.66
N THR A 393 -5.97 11.43 18.34
CA THR A 393 -5.08 12.52 18.76
C THR A 393 -4.40 13.14 17.55
N ILE A 394 -3.92 12.29 16.63
CA ILE A 394 -3.33 12.75 15.37
C ILE A 394 -4.39 13.44 14.50
N LEU A 395 -5.60 12.90 14.44
CA LEU A 395 -6.72 13.51 13.71
C LEU A 395 -7.06 14.91 14.27
N ALA A 396 -7.17 15.05 15.59
CA ALA A 396 -7.41 16.34 16.24
C ALA A 396 -6.30 17.34 15.93
N HIS A 397 -5.03 16.92 16.09
CA HIS A 397 -3.88 17.75 15.74
C HIS A 397 -3.88 18.17 14.27
N PHE A 398 -4.14 17.24 13.35
CA PHE A 398 -4.22 17.51 11.92
C PHE A 398 -5.29 18.57 11.61
N ALA A 399 -6.47 18.44 12.23
CA ALA A 399 -7.55 19.39 12.06
C ALA A 399 -7.21 20.79 12.62
N VAL A 400 -6.65 20.86 13.84
CA VAL A 400 -6.29 22.13 14.51
C VAL A 400 -5.20 22.88 13.74
N THR A 401 -4.21 22.17 13.18
CA THR A 401 -3.12 22.81 12.42
C THR A 401 -3.57 23.43 11.09
N GLY A 402 -4.78 23.12 10.62
CA GLY A 402 -5.26 23.55 9.31
C GLY A 402 -4.45 23.00 8.13
N SER A 403 -3.67 21.94 8.35
CA SER A 403 -2.81 21.35 7.33
C SER A 403 -3.64 20.76 6.18
N ALA A 404 -3.19 20.96 4.95
CA ALA A 404 -3.79 20.29 3.79
C ALA A 404 -3.33 18.82 3.68
N PHE A 405 -2.10 18.56 4.12
CA PHE A 405 -1.44 17.26 4.03
C PHE A 405 -0.52 17.07 5.23
N MET A 406 -0.52 15.89 5.84
CA MET A 406 0.44 15.54 6.88
C MET A 406 0.97 14.12 6.70
N MET A 407 2.29 13.96 6.77
CA MET A 407 2.98 12.67 6.69
C MET A 407 3.45 12.22 8.07
N GLU A 408 3.05 11.02 8.50
CA GLU A 408 3.71 10.40 9.66
C GLU A 408 5.08 9.84 9.23
N VAL A 409 6.13 10.20 9.96
CA VAL A 409 7.49 9.70 9.76
C VAL A 409 8.02 9.05 11.03
N CYS A 410 8.86 8.03 10.90
CA CYS A 410 9.57 7.44 12.04
C CYS A 410 11.04 7.86 12.02
N GLU A 411 11.68 7.87 13.19
CA GLU A 411 13.15 7.83 13.25
C GLU A 411 13.65 6.58 12.52
N ARG A 412 14.68 6.78 11.71
CA ARG A 412 15.22 5.78 10.81
C ARG A 412 16.18 4.85 11.54
N THR A 413 16.05 3.56 11.25
CA THR A 413 16.85 2.47 11.79
C THR A 413 17.69 1.83 10.69
N GLU A 414 18.64 0.97 11.05
CA GLU A 414 19.45 0.22 10.07
C GLU A 414 18.61 -0.70 9.17
N SER A 415 17.40 -1.08 9.59
CA SER A 415 16.47 -1.89 8.80
C SER A 415 15.80 -1.09 7.68
N ASP A 416 15.78 0.25 7.75
CA ASP A 416 15.09 1.14 6.82
C ASP A 416 15.94 1.46 5.58
N LYS A 417 16.29 0.41 4.84
CA LYS A 417 17.13 0.50 3.64
C LYS A 417 16.35 0.77 2.36
N LYS A 418 15.07 0.39 2.32
CA LYS A 418 14.17 0.48 1.16
C LYS A 418 12.91 1.25 1.50
N GLY A 419 12.61 2.28 0.72
CA GLY A 419 11.51 3.23 0.90
C GLY A 419 12.01 4.64 0.62
N GLY A 420 11.43 5.64 1.29
CA GLY A 420 11.84 7.04 1.13
C GLY A 420 12.07 7.76 2.46
N HIS A 421 12.95 8.76 2.42
CA HIS A 421 13.19 9.66 3.54
C HIS A 421 12.73 11.07 3.22
N LEU A 422 12.39 11.82 4.25
CA LEU A 422 12.03 13.23 4.14
C LEU A 422 13.28 14.08 3.91
N ALA A 423 13.13 15.16 3.16
CA ALA A 423 14.16 16.17 2.92
C ALA A 423 13.51 17.53 2.62
N GLN A 424 14.34 18.56 2.53
CA GLN A 424 13.96 19.89 2.04
C GLN A 424 14.72 20.19 0.74
N PRO A 425 14.12 20.90 -0.24
CA PRO A 425 14.87 21.49 -1.33
C PRO A 425 15.92 22.45 -0.78
N ARG A 426 17.13 22.40 -1.33
CA ARG A 426 18.16 23.40 -1.03
C ARG A 426 17.73 24.75 -1.62
N SER A 427 17.74 25.82 -0.83
CA SER A 427 17.54 27.17 -1.36
C SER A 427 18.66 27.47 -2.35
N LYS A 428 18.32 27.78 -3.61
CA LYS A 428 19.30 28.38 -4.52
C LYS A 428 19.64 29.74 -3.94
N GLY A 429 20.82 29.89 -3.34
CA GLY A 429 21.30 31.19 -2.86
C GLY A 429 21.12 32.22 -3.96
N GLY A 430 20.41 33.30 -3.66
CA GLY A 430 20.35 34.45 -4.56
C GLY A 430 21.78 34.92 -4.78
N ASP A 431 22.26 34.87 -6.02
CA ASP A 431 23.40 35.67 -6.42
C ASP A 431 23.09 37.12 -6.03
N GLY A 432 24.02 37.74 -5.30
CA GLY A 432 23.94 39.10 -4.80
C GLY A 432 23.92 40.15 -5.92
N GLY A 433 22.80 40.24 -6.64
CA GLY A 433 22.42 41.40 -7.44
C GLY A 433 21.74 42.41 -6.55
N GLY A 434 22.51 43.34 -5.98
CA GLY A 434 21.96 44.48 -5.26
C GLY A 434 21.01 45.29 -6.13
N SER A 435 19.77 45.41 -5.69
CA SER A 435 18.89 46.51 -6.06
C SER A 435 18.32 47.08 -4.78
N SER A 436 18.94 48.18 -4.34
CA SER A 436 18.42 49.10 -3.34
C SER A 436 17.01 49.56 -3.72
N GLY A 437 16.03 49.22 -2.89
CA GLY A 437 14.68 49.79 -2.90
C GLY A 437 14.27 50.06 -1.46
N GLU A 438 14.08 51.35 -1.16
CA GLU A 438 13.92 51.94 0.16
C GLU A 438 12.60 51.58 0.85
N GLY A 439 12.65 51.47 2.19
CA GLY A 439 11.74 52.15 3.12
C GLY A 439 10.31 51.61 3.32
N GLY A 440 10.08 50.97 4.47
CA GLY A 440 8.74 50.73 5.01
C GLY A 440 8.77 50.01 6.36
N GLU A 441 9.04 50.75 7.44
CA GLU A 441 8.95 50.27 8.82
C GLU A 441 7.49 50.10 9.28
N GLY A 442 7.24 49.07 10.11
CA GLY A 442 6.26 49.14 11.20
C GLY A 442 5.07 48.19 11.15
N SER A 443 5.23 46.99 11.75
CA SER A 443 4.28 46.47 12.74
C SER A 443 4.88 45.22 13.41
N GLU A 444 5.53 45.43 14.56
CA GLU A 444 5.83 44.37 15.52
C GLU A 444 4.52 43.87 16.14
N GLY A 445 4.30 42.55 16.12
CA GLY A 445 3.17 41.93 16.79
C GLY A 445 3.29 40.40 16.83
N GLY A 446 3.60 39.88 18.01
CA GLY A 446 3.10 38.58 18.48
C GLY A 446 3.93 37.34 18.15
N HIS A 447 4.58 36.81 19.17
CA HIS A 447 5.04 35.42 19.26
C HIS A 447 3.96 34.42 18.82
N ASP A 448 4.27 33.56 17.86
CA ASP A 448 3.72 32.21 17.75
C ASP A 448 4.88 31.24 17.48
N GLY A 449 5.10 30.31 18.42
CA GLY A 449 6.17 29.30 18.41
C GLY A 449 5.96 28.15 17.41
N GLY A 450 5.54 28.46 16.19
CA GLY A 450 5.51 27.49 15.10
C GLY A 450 6.88 27.42 14.43
N GLY A 451 7.65 26.35 14.67
CA GLY A 451 8.89 26.05 13.94
C GLY A 451 8.62 25.79 12.45
N GLY A 452 8.31 26.85 11.71
CA GLY A 452 8.06 26.86 10.28
C GLY A 452 9.34 26.54 9.53
N CYS A 453 9.34 25.41 8.82
CA CYS A 453 10.31 25.12 7.79
C CYS A 453 10.00 25.97 6.55
N ASP A 454 10.66 27.13 6.41
CA ASP A 454 10.46 28.06 5.29
C ASP A 454 10.80 27.46 3.91
N GLY A 455 11.55 26.36 3.87
CA GLY A 455 11.71 25.50 2.69
C GLY A 455 10.74 24.32 2.76
N GLY A 456 9.78 24.26 1.83
CA GLY A 456 8.76 23.19 1.76
C GLY A 456 9.36 21.77 1.79
N LEU A 457 8.59 20.77 2.20
CA LEU A 457 9.07 19.40 2.34
C LEU A 457 9.02 18.62 1.03
N LEU A 458 9.91 17.64 0.86
CA LEU A 458 9.86 16.65 -0.21
C LEU A 458 10.18 15.24 0.28
N LEU A 459 9.71 14.24 -0.46
CA LEU A 459 10.03 12.83 -0.27
C LEU A 459 11.04 12.39 -1.34
N ARG A 460 12.14 11.76 -0.91
CA ARG A 460 13.06 11.08 -1.82
C ARG A 460 12.97 9.58 -1.64
N GLU A 461 12.43 8.89 -2.65
CA GLU A 461 12.39 7.43 -2.70
C GLU A 461 13.74 6.82 -3.10
N SER A 462 13.98 5.56 -2.69
CA SER A 462 15.16 4.79 -3.08
C SER A 462 15.33 4.69 -4.61
N ALA A 463 14.24 4.61 -5.37
CA ALA A 463 14.27 4.61 -6.84
C ALA A 463 14.70 5.95 -7.45
N GLN A 464 14.68 7.03 -6.68
CA GLN A 464 15.10 8.38 -7.09
C GLN A 464 16.53 8.70 -6.59
N CYS A 465 17.20 7.76 -5.93
CA CYS A 465 18.59 7.89 -5.49
C CYS A 465 19.55 7.41 -6.59
N SER A 466 20.56 8.22 -6.88
CA SER A 466 21.67 7.82 -7.76
C SER A 466 22.59 6.80 -7.06
N GLU A 467 23.44 6.09 -7.81
CA GLU A 467 24.46 5.22 -7.20
C GLU A 467 25.49 6.01 -6.39
N GLU A 468 25.82 7.22 -6.85
CA GLU A 468 26.76 8.12 -6.19
C GLU A 468 26.23 8.59 -4.83
N ASP A 469 24.93 8.85 -4.75
CA ASP A 469 24.29 9.34 -3.53
C ASP A 469 23.89 8.22 -2.55
N GLU A 470 24.02 6.94 -2.92
CA GLU A 470 23.54 5.80 -2.12
C GLU A 470 24.12 5.81 -0.70
N ALA A 471 25.40 6.17 -0.54
CA ALA A 471 26.02 6.26 0.79
C ALA A 471 25.37 7.34 1.67
N SER A 472 25.02 8.50 1.07
CA SER A 472 24.29 9.56 1.77
C SER A 472 22.85 9.16 2.03
N PHE A 473 22.18 8.52 1.06
CA PHE A 473 20.82 8.03 1.19
C PHE A 473 20.70 6.99 2.31
N GLN A 474 21.69 6.12 2.51
CA GLN A 474 21.69 5.12 3.59
C GLN A 474 22.19 5.68 4.93
N ASN A 475 22.64 6.94 4.99
CA ASN A 475 23.09 7.56 6.23
C ASN A 475 21.89 7.99 7.10
N ILE A 476 21.50 7.11 8.02
CA ILE A 476 20.37 7.31 8.94
C ILE A 476 20.56 8.48 9.92
N ARG A 477 21.80 8.95 10.15
CA ARG A 477 22.07 10.12 11.00
C ARG A 477 21.87 11.44 10.25
N LYS A 478 22.06 11.42 8.93
CA LYS A 478 21.85 12.58 8.05
C LYS A 478 20.37 12.70 7.70
N HIS A 479 19.83 11.67 7.07
CA HIS A 479 18.43 11.61 6.65
C HIS A 479 17.65 10.75 7.63
N ARG A 480 17.25 11.39 8.75
CA ARG A 480 16.73 10.75 9.96
C ARG A 480 15.27 10.32 9.88
N TYR A 481 14.46 11.01 9.10
CA TYR A 481 13.01 10.81 9.08
C TYR A 481 12.59 9.94 7.90
N PHE A 482 12.06 8.75 8.22
CA PHE A 482 11.64 7.76 7.24
C PHE A 482 10.12 7.78 7.06
N ASN A 483 9.66 7.82 5.81
CA ASN A 483 8.24 7.84 5.48
C ASN A 483 7.58 6.51 5.85
N THR A 484 6.55 6.57 6.70
CA THR A 484 5.77 5.37 7.09
C THR A 484 4.73 4.98 6.04
N ASN A 485 4.43 5.88 5.10
CA ASN A 485 3.29 5.85 4.20
C ASN A 485 1.93 5.93 4.92
N ASN A 486 1.91 6.40 6.18
CA ASN A 486 0.70 6.82 6.87
C ASN A 486 0.50 8.32 6.63
N LEU A 487 -0.53 8.68 5.87
CA LEU A 487 -0.77 10.06 5.43
C LEU A 487 -2.15 10.54 5.86
N TRP A 488 -2.23 11.82 6.18
CA TRP A 488 -3.46 12.52 6.48
C TRP A 488 -3.72 13.59 5.41
N LEU A 489 -4.92 13.59 4.86
CA LEU A 489 -5.33 14.48 3.78
C LEU A 489 -6.58 15.26 4.20
N HIS A 490 -6.57 16.57 3.95
CA HIS A 490 -7.78 17.38 4.01
C HIS A 490 -8.42 17.37 2.62
N LEU A 491 -9.57 16.68 2.50
CA LEU A 491 -10.21 16.40 1.21
C LEU A 491 -10.58 17.67 0.43
N PRO A 492 -11.15 18.73 1.05
CA PRO A 492 -11.41 19.98 0.33
C PRO A 492 -10.14 20.65 -0.22
N SER A 493 -9.04 20.63 0.53
CA SER A 493 -7.76 21.17 0.05
C SER A 493 -7.20 20.34 -1.10
N LEU A 494 -7.28 19.01 -1.03
CA LEU A 494 -6.91 18.12 -2.13
C LEU A 494 -7.74 18.40 -3.38
N GLN A 495 -9.05 18.57 -3.24
CA GLN A 495 -9.95 18.89 -4.36
C GLN A 495 -9.59 20.25 -5.00
N ALA A 496 -9.33 21.27 -4.18
CA ALA A 496 -8.89 22.57 -4.66
C ALA A 496 -7.57 22.48 -5.45
N GLU A 497 -6.59 21.75 -4.92
CA GLU A 497 -5.28 21.56 -5.54
C GLU A 497 -5.38 20.82 -6.88
N LEU A 498 -6.18 19.76 -6.93
CA LEU A 498 -6.46 19.02 -8.17
C LEU A 498 -7.14 19.93 -9.20
N ARG A 499 -8.19 20.67 -8.82
CA ARG A 499 -8.91 21.57 -9.73
C ARG A 499 -8.02 22.69 -10.27
N ALA A 500 -7.18 23.29 -9.41
CA ALA A 500 -6.23 24.33 -9.80
C ALA A 500 -5.20 23.87 -10.85
N ARG A 501 -4.99 22.56 -10.97
CA ARG A 501 -3.96 21.96 -11.85
C ARG A 501 -4.55 21.02 -12.91
N GLY A 502 -5.79 21.25 -13.32
CA GLY A 502 -6.42 20.49 -14.41
C GLY A 502 -6.74 19.02 -14.05
N GLY A 503 -7.00 18.77 -12.77
CA GLY A 503 -7.31 17.45 -12.22
C GLY A 503 -6.10 16.57 -11.93
N LEU A 504 -4.89 17.13 -11.86
CA LEU A 504 -3.65 16.40 -11.61
C LEU A 504 -2.84 16.99 -10.47
N LEU A 505 -2.30 16.13 -9.61
CA LEU A 505 -1.32 16.52 -8.62
C LEU A 505 0.09 16.42 -9.24
N PRO A 506 0.99 17.41 -9.06
CA PRO A 506 2.29 17.46 -9.73
C PRO A 506 3.31 16.54 -9.06
N LEU A 507 3.06 15.23 -9.05
CA LEU A 507 3.96 14.25 -8.45
C LEU A 507 5.25 14.08 -9.28
N PRO A 508 6.42 13.95 -8.63
CA PRO A 508 7.68 13.71 -9.31
C PRO A 508 7.69 12.35 -10.02
N LEU A 509 8.32 12.29 -11.19
CA LEU A 509 8.49 11.06 -11.96
C LEU A 509 9.42 10.11 -11.21
N ILE A 510 8.99 8.85 -11.07
CA ILE A 510 9.87 7.74 -10.75
C ILE A 510 10.03 6.91 -12.02
N LEU A 511 11.23 6.86 -12.56
CA LEU A 511 11.54 6.09 -13.76
C LEU A 511 12.13 4.74 -13.36
N ASN A 512 11.42 3.66 -13.67
CA ASN A 512 11.77 2.31 -13.24
C ASN A 512 12.06 1.40 -14.45
N PRO A 513 13.35 1.18 -14.81
CA PRO A 513 13.72 0.27 -15.90
C PRO A 513 13.45 -1.18 -15.53
N LYS A 514 12.82 -1.91 -16.44
CA LYS A 514 12.48 -3.32 -16.32
C LYS A 514 12.73 -4.05 -17.65
N THR A 515 12.46 -5.35 -17.64
CA THR A 515 12.26 -6.16 -18.83
C THR A 515 10.76 -6.36 -19.06
N LEU A 516 10.35 -6.54 -20.31
CA LEU A 516 8.95 -6.75 -20.69
C LEU A 516 8.33 -7.92 -19.91
N ASP A 517 9.02 -9.06 -19.94
CA ASP A 517 8.76 -10.19 -19.06
C ASP A 517 9.73 -10.15 -17.85
N PRO A 518 9.25 -9.94 -16.62
CA PRO A 518 10.08 -9.96 -15.42
C PRO A 518 10.77 -11.31 -15.15
N ARG A 519 10.28 -12.40 -15.73
CA ARG A 519 10.84 -13.75 -15.60
C ARG A 519 11.90 -14.06 -16.66
N ASP A 520 11.91 -13.31 -17.76
CA ASP A 520 12.91 -13.44 -18.82
C ASP A 520 13.77 -12.16 -18.95
N LYS A 521 15.02 -12.27 -18.51
CA LYS A 521 16.01 -11.18 -18.59
C LYS A 521 16.41 -10.80 -20.02
N LYS A 522 16.12 -11.66 -21.01
CA LYS A 522 16.41 -11.39 -22.43
C LYS A 522 15.25 -10.69 -23.13
N SER A 523 14.08 -10.59 -22.49
CA SER A 523 12.95 -9.86 -23.04
C SER A 523 13.27 -8.36 -23.15
N GLY A 524 12.58 -7.67 -24.06
CA GLY A 524 12.86 -6.27 -24.40
C GLY A 524 12.89 -5.35 -23.19
N ALA A 525 13.80 -4.37 -23.22
CA ALA A 525 13.91 -3.38 -22.16
C ALA A 525 12.72 -2.42 -22.19
N VAL A 526 12.11 -2.17 -21.04
CA VAL A 526 10.94 -1.30 -20.90
C VAL A 526 11.10 -0.36 -19.71
N LEU A 527 10.35 0.74 -19.74
CA LEU A 527 10.30 1.73 -18.68
C LEU A 527 8.90 1.74 -18.06
N GLN A 528 8.86 1.80 -16.75
CA GLN A 528 7.66 2.04 -15.95
C GLN A 528 7.76 3.45 -15.36
N LEU A 529 6.72 4.24 -15.57
CA LEU A 529 6.57 5.61 -15.08
C LEU A 529 5.66 5.56 -13.85
N GLU A 530 6.27 5.65 -12.68
CA GLU A 530 5.57 5.52 -11.40
C GLU A 530 5.57 6.85 -10.65
N THR A 531 4.68 6.94 -9.66
CA THR A 531 4.66 8.03 -8.69
C THR A 531 4.42 7.49 -7.28
N ALA A 532 4.92 8.20 -6.27
CA ALA A 532 4.73 7.86 -4.87
C ALA A 532 3.73 8.83 -4.21
N MET A 533 2.77 8.29 -3.47
CA MET A 533 1.74 9.12 -2.81
C MET A 533 2.34 10.11 -1.81
N GLY A 534 3.35 9.70 -1.04
CA GLY A 534 4.00 10.60 -0.08
C GLY A 534 4.71 11.79 -0.75
N ALA A 535 5.03 11.72 -2.04
CA ALA A 535 5.61 12.83 -2.77
C ALA A 535 4.62 13.98 -3.00
N ALA A 536 3.34 13.79 -2.73
CA ALA A 536 2.33 14.85 -2.68
C ALA A 536 2.66 15.93 -1.64
N ILE A 537 3.50 15.64 -0.64
CA ILE A 537 3.87 16.61 0.38
C ILE A 537 4.43 17.92 -0.21
N SER A 538 5.16 17.84 -1.32
CA SER A 538 5.70 19.03 -1.99
C SER A 538 4.67 19.81 -2.79
N ALA A 539 3.52 19.21 -3.11
CA ALA A 539 2.46 19.86 -3.86
C ALA A 539 1.67 20.88 -3.01
N PHE A 540 1.65 20.72 -1.69
CA PHE A 540 0.88 21.57 -0.77
C PHE A 540 1.72 22.70 -0.12
N GLY A 541 3.01 22.81 -0.47
CA GLY A 541 3.89 23.88 0.00
C GLY A 541 3.85 24.07 1.53
N PRO A 542 3.59 25.30 2.04
CA PRO A 542 3.57 25.57 3.49
C PRO A 542 2.37 24.93 4.22
N ALA A 543 1.35 24.46 3.49
CA ALA A 543 0.20 23.77 4.07
C ALA A 543 0.45 22.27 4.30
N ALA A 544 1.62 21.75 3.90
CA ALA A 544 2.05 20.40 4.21
C ALA A 544 2.89 20.35 5.49
N ARG A 545 2.68 19.31 6.31
CA ARG A 545 3.47 19.03 7.52
C ARG A 545 3.97 17.60 7.55
N ALA A 546 4.94 17.34 8.41
CA ALA A 546 5.33 15.98 8.80
C ALA A 546 5.33 15.88 10.32
N LEU A 547 4.95 14.70 10.82
CA LEU A 547 4.84 14.40 12.24
C LEU A 547 5.70 13.17 12.56
N CYS A 548 6.63 13.31 13.49
CA CYS A 548 7.41 12.17 13.95
C CYS A 548 6.57 11.31 14.91
N VAL A 549 6.41 10.03 14.57
CA VAL A 549 5.58 9.07 15.31
C VAL A 549 6.43 7.93 15.87
N PRO A 550 5.98 7.28 16.97
CA PRO A 550 6.67 6.12 17.50
C PRO A 550 6.68 4.97 16.51
N ARG A 551 7.74 4.15 16.57
CA ARG A 551 7.95 3.02 15.67
C ARG A 551 6.81 2.00 15.67
N SER A 552 6.04 1.93 16.75
CA SER A 552 4.84 1.10 16.86
C SER A 552 3.79 1.38 15.77
N ARG A 553 3.79 2.59 15.17
CA ARG A 553 2.91 2.97 14.05
C ARG A 553 3.42 2.54 12.67
N PHE A 554 4.62 1.95 12.62
CA PHE A 554 5.27 1.49 11.41
C PHE A 554 5.82 0.06 11.58
N SER A 555 4.91 -0.92 11.43
CA SER A 555 5.19 -2.35 11.44
C SER A 555 4.75 -2.99 10.12
N PRO A 556 5.48 -2.72 9.01
CA PRO A 556 5.21 -3.37 7.74
C PRO A 556 5.77 -4.79 7.69
N VAL A 557 5.02 -5.73 7.12
CA VAL A 557 5.55 -7.07 6.80
C VAL A 557 6.03 -7.09 5.37
N LYS A 558 7.34 -7.07 5.08
CA LYS A 558 7.87 -7.07 3.70
C LYS A 558 8.49 -8.39 3.27
N THR A 559 8.87 -9.23 4.23
CA THR A 559 9.57 -10.50 4.04
C THR A 559 8.98 -11.60 4.91
N CYS A 560 9.33 -12.86 4.64
CA CYS A 560 8.97 -13.99 5.51
C CYS A 560 9.64 -13.92 6.88
N ALA A 561 10.77 -13.20 7.03
CA ALA A 561 11.38 -12.94 8.32
C ALA A 561 10.48 -12.03 9.19
N ASP A 562 9.93 -10.97 8.60
CA ASP A 562 8.95 -10.11 9.28
C ASP A 562 7.69 -10.89 9.67
N LEU A 563 7.23 -11.77 8.76
CA LEU A 563 6.08 -12.64 9.01
C LEU A 563 6.33 -13.63 10.15
N LEU A 564 7.55 -14.20 10.25
CA LEU A 564 7.93 -15.09 11.34
C LEU A 564 7.88 -14.37 12.68
N ALA A 565 8.45 -13.17 12.76
CA ALA A 565 8.38 -12.35 13.96
C ALA A 565 6.93 -12.07 14.33
N LEU A 566 6.12 -11.63 13.35
CA LEU A 566 4.71 -11.30 13.56
C LEU A 566 3.85 -12.49 14.01
N ARG A 567 4.08 -13.68 13.46
CA ARG A 567 3.35 -14.91 13.84
C ARG A 567 3.78 -15.47 15.20
N SER A 568 4.99 -15.15 15.67
CA SER A 568 5.49 -15.58 16.98
C SER A 568 4.83 -14.83 18.16
N ASP A 569 5.19 -15.23 19.37
CA ASP A 569 4.83 -14.58 20.64
C ASP A 569 5.56 -13.24 20.89
N CYS A 570 6.45 -12.80 19.99
CA CYS A 570 7.01 -11.44 20.01
C CYS A 570 5.96 -10.35 19.84
N TYR A 571 4.83 -10.69 19.25
CA TYR A 571 3.70 -9.79 19.06
C TYR A 571 2.48 -10.36 19.75
N VAL A 572 1.57 -9.49 20.17
CA VAL A 572 0.27 -9.86 20.73
C VAL A 572 -0.84 -9.18 19.96
N LEU A 573 -1.96 -9.88 19.78
CA LEU A 573 -3.19 -9.34 19.21
C LEU A 573 -4.04 -8.76 20.34
N LEU A 574 -4.37 -7.49 20.24
CA LEU A 574 -5.26 -6.80 21.18
C LEU A 574 -6.73 -7.00 20.77
N GLY A 575 -7.65 -6.86 21.72
CA GLY A 575 -9.10 -7.04 21.48
C GLY A 575 -9.68 -6.10 20.41
N ASN A 576 -9.08 -4.93 20.22
CA ASN A 576 -9.45 -3.98 19.17
C ASN A 576 -8.88 -4.33 17.77
N GLY A 577 -8.23 -5.49 17.61
CA GLY A 577 -7.61 -5.91 16.35
C GLY A 577 -6.24 -5.29 16.06
N ALA A 578 -5.70 -4.44 16.95
CA ALA A 578 -4.33 -3.95 16.81
C ALA A 578 -3.32 -5.06 17.17
N ILE A 579 -2.18 -5.08 16.49
CA ILE A 579 -1.05 -5.92 16.87
C ILE A 579 0.08 -5.03 17.39
N THR A 580 0.60 -5.37 18.57
CA THR A 580 1.71 -4.67 19.20
C THR A 580 2.81 -5.65 19.59
N ILE A 581 4.02 -5.14 19.80
CA ILE A 581 5.11 -5.91 20.41
C ILE A 581 4.66 -6.34 21.81
N SER A 582 4.90 -7.60 22.14
CA SER A 582 4.55 -8.16 23.44
C SER A 582 5.24 -7.38 24.57
N PRO A 583 4.52 -6.93 25.61
CA PRO A 583 5.15 -6.35 26.80
C PRO A 583 6.00 -7.38 27.56
N ASP A 584 5.73 -8.67 27.35
CA ASP A 584 6.40 -9.79 28.00
C ASP A 584 7.74 -10.15 27.31
N ARG A 585 8.14 -9.39 26.28
CA ARG A 585 9.47 -9.49 25.65
C ARG A 585 10.58 -9.43 26.71
N VAL A 586 11.67 -10.17 26.50
CA VAL A 586 12.81 -10.19 27.42
C VAL A 586 14.06 -9.63 26.75
N PRO A 587 14.69 -8.57 27.29
CA PRO A 587 14.20 -7.74 28.41
C PRO A 587 12.93 -6.96 28.03
N ALA A 588 12.17 -6.51 29.04
CA ALA A 588 10.94 -5.74 28.82
C ALA A 588 11.20 -4.52 27.95
N GLY A 589 10.33 -4.29 26.95
CA GLY A 589 10.47 -3.17 25.99
C GLY A 589 11.51 -3.39 24.88
N ALA A 590 12.10 -4.59 24.75
CA ALA A 590 13.06 -4.87 23.70
C ALA A 590 12.46 -4.74 22.27
N PRO A 591 13.24 -4.23 21.28
CA PRO A 591 12.80 -4.07 19.89
C PRO A 591 12.67 -5.42 19.18
N PRO A 592 11.87 -5.60 18.11
CA PRO A 592 11.67 -6.91 17.46
C PRO A 592 12.98 -7.65 17.15
N PRO A 593 13.01 -9.00 17.22
CA PRO A 593 14.23 -9.76 16.96
C PRO A 593 14.73 -9.53 15.53
N VAL A 594 16.05 -9.54 15.35
CA VAL A 594 16.66 -9.51 14.02
C VAL A 594 16.65 -10.92 13.44
N ILE A 595 15.88 -11.15 12.40
CA ILE A 595 15.71 -12.48 11.78
C ILE A 595 16.34 -12.50 10.40
N GLU A 596 17.25 -13.45 10.17
CA GLU A 596 17.88 -13.73 8.90
C GLU A 596 17.52 -15.15 8.44
N LEU A 597 16.77 -15.25 7.37
CA LEU A 597 16.41 -16.54 6.77
C LEU A 597 17.20 -16.75 5.48
N ASP A 598 17.66 -17.98 5.26
CA ASP A 598 18.20 -18.45 4.00
C ASP A 598 17.27 -18.07 2.83
N GLY A 599 17.85 -17.69 1.69
CA GLY A 599 17.11 -17.22 0.52
C GLY A 599 16.06 -18.22 0.01
N ARG A 600 16.17 -19.51 0.37
CA ARG A 600 15.14 -20.52 0.08
C ARG A 600 13.79 -20.24 0.72
N TYR A 601 13.74 -19.56 1.87
CA TYR A 601 12.50 -19.20 2.57
C TYR A 601 11.94 -17.84 2.16
N LYS A 602 12.45 -17.26 1.07
CA LYS A 602 11.99 -15.97 0.56
C LYS A 602 10.50 -15.99 0.16
N LEU A 603 10.01 -17.13 -0.33
CA LEU A 603 8.62 -17.31 -0.77
C LEU A 603 7.78 -17.92 0.37
N VAL A 604 6.51 -17.52 0.49
CA VAL A 604 5.60 -17.97 1.57
C VAL A 604 5.48 -19.49 1.57
N ASP A 605 5.22 -20.14 0.43
CA ASP A 605 5.07 -21.60 0.38
C ASP A 605 6.30 -22.34 0.94
N ALA A 606 7.51 -21.86 0.65
CA ALA A 606 8.74 -22.42 1.20
C ALA A 606 8.92 -22.07 2.68
N PHE A 607 8.54 -20.85 3.09
CA PHE A 607 8.52 -20.45 4.49
C PHE A 607 7.57 -21.32 5.33
N GLU A 608 6.41 -21.71 4.82
CA GLU A 608 5.49 -22.61 5.54
C GLU A 608 6.14 -23.99 5.81
N THR A 609 7.12 -24.40 4.99
CA THR A 609 7.89 -25.64 5.26
C THR A 609 8.91 -25.48 6.39
N LEU A 610 9.34 -24.25 6.71
CA LEU A 610 10.19 -23.96 7.86
C LEU A 610 9.40 -24.02 9.17
N VAL A 611 8.15 -23.57 9.16
CA VAL A 611 7.26 -23.51 10.34
C VAL A 611 5.98 -24.32 10.15
N PRO A 612 6.06 -25.63 9.86
CA PRO A 612 4.89 -26.46 9.54
C PRO A 612 3.93 -26.62 10.73
N HIS A 613 4.38 -26.28 11.94
CA HIS A 613 3.62 -26.34 13.18
C HIS A 613 3.37 -24.96 13.81
N GLY A 614 3.57 -23.88 13.05
CA GLY A 614 3.51 -22.51 13.54
C GLY A 614 4.89 -21.94 13.92
N ALA A 615 4.91 -20.64 14.24
CA ALA A 615 6.13 -19.93 14.58
C ALA A 615 6.69 -20.43 15.94
N PRO A 616 8.04 -20.50 16.08
CA PRO A 616 8.69 -20.77 17.35
C PRO A 616 8.49 -19.59 18.32
N SER A 617 8.73 -19.81 19.60
CA SER A 617 8.79 -18.71 20.58
C SER A 617 10.04 -17.87 20.33
N LEU A 618 9.84 -16.55 20.23
CA LEU A 618 10.87 -15.55 20.01
C LEU A 618 10.87 -14.47 21.12
N LEU A 619 10.05 -14.62 22.17
CA LEU A 619 9.85 -13.62 23.22
C LEU A 619 11.15 -13.06 23.82
N ALA A 620 12.15 -13.93 24.01
CA ALA A 620 13.48 -13.60 24.54
C ALA A 620 14.58 -13.67 23.47
N CYS A 621 14.22 -13.75 22.18
CA CYS A 621 15.18 -13.78 21.07
C CYS A 621 15.63 -12.36 20.74
N GLU A 622 16.94 -12.17 20.62
CA GLU A 622 17.55 -10.94 20.10
C GLU A 622 17.82 -11.10 18.59
N ARG A 623 18.36 -12.25 18.18
CA ARG A 623 18.71 -12.54 16.80
C ARG A 623 18.52 -14.01 16.47
N LEU A 624 17.94 -14.30 15.32
CA LEU A 624 17.81 -15.64 14.76
C LEU A 624 18.38 -15.66 13.34
N SER A 625 19.33 -16.56 13.07
CA SER A 625 19.83 -16.82 11.71
C SER A 625 19.56 -18.28 11.35
N VAL A 626 18.93 -18.54 10.19
CA VAL A 626 18.63 -19.89 9.71
C VAL A 626 19.27 -20.09 8.35
N LYS A 627 20.20 -21.04 8.26
CA LYS A 627 20.96 -21.39 7.05
C LYS A 627 20.71 -22.84 6.68
N GLY A 628 20.46 -23.13 5.41
CA GLY A 628 20.17 -24.51 4.98
C GLY A 628 18.68 -24.91 5.07
N ALA A 629 18.39 -26.16 4.72
CA ALA A 629 17.04 -26.72 4.71
C ALA A 629 16.64 -27.18 6.12
N VAL A 630 15.75 -26.47 6.79
CA VAL A 630 15.39 -26.64 8.18
C VAL A 630 13.88 -26.63 8.29
N ALA A 631 13.34 -27.46 9.17
CA ALA A 631 11.96 -27.40 9.63
C ALA A 631 11.95 -27.37 11.16
N PHE A 632 11.17 -26.47 11.76
CA PHE A 632 11.01 -26.39 13.21
C PHE A 632 9.88 -27.31 13.66
N ASP A 633 10.17 -28.18 14.62
CA ASP A 633 9.13 -28.93 15.33
C ASP A 633 8.36 -28.00 16.29
N ALA A 634 7.15 -28.41 16.69
CA ALA A 634 6.37 -27.68 17.69
C ALA A 634 7.13 -27.60 19.03
N GLY A 635 7.13 -26.43 19.68
CA GLY A 635 7.79 -26.23 20.99
C GLY A 635 9.25 -25.79 20.92
N VAL A 636 9.74 -25.32 19.77
CA VAL A 636 11.04 -24.63 19.66
C VAL A 636 10.95 -23.24 20.29
N VAL A 637 11.92 -22.91 21.16
CA VAL A 637 12.05 -21.61 21.84
C VAL A 637 13.45 -21.06 21.60
N PHE A 638 13.55 -19.84 21.08
CA PHE A 638 14.83 -19.16 20.87
C PHE A 638 15.03 -18.03 21.89
N ARG A 639 16.23 -17.96 22.47
CA ARG A 639 16.64 -16.93 23.43
C ARG A 639 18.00 -16.35 23.05
N GLY A 640 18.18 -15.04 23.26
CA GLY A 640 19.43 -14.36 22.91
C GLY A 640 19.74 -14.47 21.42
N ARG A 641 20.98 -14.84 21.08
CA ARG A 641 21.46 -14.93 19.69
C ARG A 641 21.61 -16.38 19.26
N VAL A 642 20.75 -16.84 18.35
CA VAL A 642 20.77 -18.23 17.87
C VAL A 642 21.03 -18.31 16.37
N GLU A 643 21.91 -19.21 15.98
CA GLU A 643 22.14 -19.59 14.59
C GLU A 643 21.81 -21.07 14.40
N VAL A 644 21.01 -21.40 13.39
CA VAL A 644 20.68 -22.78 13.00
C VAL A 644 21.24 -23.02 11.62
N VAL A 645 22.13 -24.00 11.50
CA VAL A 645 22.83 -24.31 10.26
C VAL A 645 22.57 -25.77 9.89
N ASN A 646 22.03 -26.00 8.71
CA ASN A 646 22.04 -27.30 8.06
C ASN A 646 22.92 -27.24 6.80
N ARG A 647 23.99 -28.03 6.77
CA ARG A 647 24.90 -28.14 5.61
C ARG A 647 24.53 -29.29 4.68
N ALA A 648 23.62 -30.16 5.09
CA ALA A 648 23.10 -31.24 4.26
C ALA A 648 22.16 -30.70 3.17
N VAL A 649 21.97 -31.51 2.13
CA VAL A 649 21.04 -31.19 1.04
C VAL A 649 19.60 -31.42 1.49
N GLU A 650 19.36 -32.49 2.26
CA GLU A 650 18.06 -32.81 2.81
C GLU A 650 17.62 -31.87 3.93
N THR A 651 16.31 -31.69 4.08
CA THR A 651 15.72 -30.94 5.20
C THR A 651 15.96 -31.67 6.52
N ARG A 652 16.55 -30.97 7.49
CA ARG A 652 16.71 -31.44 8.87
C ARG A 652 15.68 -30.79 9.79
N ARG A 653 15.19 -31.54 10.77
CA ARG A 653 14.26 -31.03 11.79
C ARG A 653 15.02 -30.52 13.00
N LEU A 654 14.74 -29.29 13.41
CA LEU A 654 15.11 -28.78 14.72
C LEU A 654 14.03 -29.22 15.71
N ARG A 655 14.41 -30.08 16.66
CA ARG A 655 13.48 -30.66 17.65
C ARG A 655 13.01 -29.60 18.64
N ALA A 656 11.89 -29.88 19.30
CA ALA A 656 11.39 -29.10 20.42
C ALA A 656 12.49 -28.90 21.50
N GLY A 657 12.61 -27.69 22.02
CA GLY A 657 13.65 -27.35 23.00
C GLY A 657 13.92 -25.85 23.09
N VAL A 658 14.67 -25.47 24.11
CA VAL A 658 15.16 -24.09 24.30
C VAL A 658 16.58 -24.00 23.77
N TYR A 659 16.82 -23.06 22.87
CA TYR A 659 18.12 -22.75 22.29
C TYR A 659 18.49 -21.32 22.68
N GLU A 660 19.61 -21.15 23.38
CA GLU A 660 20.03 -19.88 23.97
C GLU A 660 21.51 -19.62 23.66
N ASP A 661 21.80 -18.46 23.07
CA ASP A 661 23.17 -17.98 22.77
C ASP A 661 24.09 -19.04 22.13
N THR A 662 23.59 -19.74 21.12
CA THR A 662 24.26 -20.92 20.53
C THR A 662 24.13 -20.99 19.01
N THR A 663 25.08 -21.70 18.39
CA THR A 663 24.95 -22.20 17.01
C THR A 663 24.57 -23.68 17.05
N VAL A 664 23.52 -24.07 16.33
CA VAL A 664 23.04 -25.44 16.20
C VAL A 664 23.35 -25.94 14.80
N GLU A 665 24.21 -26.95 14.69
CA GLU A 665 24.48 -27.66 13.44
C GLU A 665 23.61 -28.92 13.36
N LEU A 666 22.84 -29.06 12.28
CA LEU A 666 21.83 -30.11 12.08
C LEU A 666 22.24 -31.25 11.14
#